data_AF-A0A2S8IGG9-F1
#
_entry.id   AF-A0A2S8IGG9-F1
#
_cell.length_a   1.000
_cell.length_b   1.000
_cell.length_c   1.000
_cell.angle_alpha   90.00
_cell.angle_beta   90.00
_cell.angle_gamma   90.00
#
_symmetry.space_group_name_H-M   'P 1'
#
loop_
_entity.id
_entity.type
_entity.pdbx_description
1 polymer ?
#
loop_
_entity_poly.entity_id
_entity_poly.type
_entity_poly.pdbx_seq_one_letter_code
_entity_poly.pdbx_strand_id
1 'polypeptide(L)'
;MYPNSYDVPIARLVARQILSCAPATPVREVARRMFAERCSSIVVMQDEQVVGIWTEHDALSAGDSSRELDRPVSEVMSHPVLTLEADTPLGEAAMKFKQSGVRHFVVVRDGAAIGVLTQTDVVVNQGPEFFLHLKPIESICVHPPVVVPEHTALHEVIARMRAQRLDAILVGYDDGEHGILTERDIVRLLADGGAHGAVGAHASKPLQMLTAKQSLYAAQRFMTEHNMRHVGIQGDDGRLTGLLCFADVLQSIEHEYANELRSALRERDEALGLARFNLRMADRVFESALEGIMVTDRHAKIERVNQAFTRLTGYTEDEVIGRNPGLLSSGRQTPDFYKQLWHSLTTDGHWQGEIWNRRKTGELFLEYLTITSIRDSEGEISHYAAIFSDITQRRQAEERLGYLATHDVLTNLANRMLFEERLAHAIVHAKRLGRKVAVMYLDLDRFKLVNDTLGHNAGDEVLKMVAERIVAKVRANDTVARMGGDEFALVLEEVDDVRDVGRVARKLLDEVGRAIDIGGREIFVTPSIGISIYPDDGTEAEDLILLADQAMYGAKSRGRNVFQFFESKMTSSAIEQLETLGELHRALEQNEFRLFYQPQYDLASGRIVGVEALLRWLHPRRGLVPPGDFIGLAERSALIVPIGRWVLHEACRQARRWLDEGFEFGRVSVNVSARQCFTDHFLSDLTTILSETALPAECLQLELLESMAMNTREEMGILLRELATRGISLAIDDFGTGYSSLVYLKDLPVDTLKIDQSFLADCGSGSTDDAIVRAIVAMGRALGLDVVMEGVETAKQLAFLQEIGCHQGQGFLFARPQPADQLVGISSRRAAELLAE
;
A
#
# COMPACT_ATOMS: atom_id res chain seq x y z
N MET A 1 -16.17 -35.19 43.90
CA MET A 1 -16.62 -36.37 43.14
C MET A 1 -16.96 -37.45 44.15
N TYR A 2 -18.25 -37.72 44.36
CA TYR A 2 -18.65 -38.92 45.09
C TYR A 2 -18.14 -40.14 44.29
N PRO A 3 -17.62 -41.20 44.92
CA PRO A 3 -17.19 -42.39 44.19
C PRO A 3 -18.36 -42.88 43.34
N ASN A 4 -18.12 -43.01 42.04
CA ASN A 4 -19.11 -43.47 41.06
C ASN A 4 -19.55 -44.87 41.49
N SER A 5 -20.85 -45.05 41.77
CA SER A 5 -21.45 -46.30 42.25
C SER A 5 -21.25 -47.49 41.28
N TYR A 6 -20.87 -47.19 40.04
CA TYR A 6 -20.47 -48.15 39.00
C TYR A 6 -19.30 -49.07 39.40
N ASP A 7 -18.36 -48.59 40.22
CA ASP A 7 -17.11 -49.30 40.52
C ASP A 7 -17.18 -50.11 41.82
N VAL A 8 -18.36 -50.31 42.41
CA VAL A 8 -18.52 -51.15 43.61
C VAL A 8 -18.26 -52.61 43.22
N PRO A 9 -17.23 -53.27 43.80
CA PRO A 9 -16.96 -54.67 43.49
C PRO A 9 -18.04 -55.59 44.05
N ILE A 10 -18.49 -56.56 43.27
CA ILE A 10 -19.55 -57.51 43.69
C ILE A 10 -19.20 -58.33 44.93
N ALA A 11 -17.91 -58.47 45.26
CA ALA A 11 -17.47 -59.11 46.51
C ALA A 11 -18.00 -58.43 47.78
N ARG A 12 -18.44 -57.18 47.71
CA ARG A 12 -19.07 -56.49 48.85
C ARG A 12 -20.52 -56.92 49.08
N LEU A 13 -21.17 -57.52 48.08
CA LEU A 13 -22.59 -57.85 48.10
C LEU A 13 -22.87 -59.29 48.52
N VAL A 14 -21.88 -60.18 48.41
CA VAL A 14 -22.06 -61.60 48.73
C VAL A 14 -21.81 -61.89 50.21
N ALA A 15 -22.69 -62.70 50.81
CA ALA A 15 -22.57 -63.14 52.20
C ALA A 15 -21.42 -64.14 52.42
N ARG A 16 -20.87 -64.18 53.65
CA ARG A 16 -19.69 -64.99 54.01
C ARG A 16 -19.89 -66.52 54.07
N GLN A 17 -21.12 -67.03 53.95
CA GLN A 17 -21.39 -68.48 53.98
C GLN A 17 -22.31 -68.89 52.82
N ILE A 18 -21.78 -69.73 51.93
CA ILE A 18 -22.53 -70.34 50.84
C ILE A 18 -23.34 -71.51 51.40
N LEU A 19 -24.66 -71.50 51.22
CA LEU A 19 -25.45 -72.71 51.46
C LEU A 19 -25.06 -73.77 50.44
N SER A 20 -24.63 -74.94 50.92
CA SER A 20 -24.16 -76.02 50.06
C SER A 20 -24.66 -77.40 50.49
N CYS A 21 -24.63 -78.35 49.54
CA CYS A 21 -24.97 -79.75 49.78
C CYS A 21 -24.14 -80.70 48.90
N ALA A 22 -24.10 -81.98 49.29
CA ALA A 22 -23.43 -83.01 48.50
C ALA A 22 -24.29 -83.45 47.29
N PRO A 23 -23.71 -83.95 46.18
CA PRO A 23 -24.44 -84.35 44.97
C PRO A 23 -25.51 -85.43 45.19
N ALA A 24 -25.33 -86.26 46.22
CA ALA A 24 -26.24 -87.35 46.61
C ALA A 24 -27.41 -86.88 47.49
N THR A 25 -27.46 -85.61 47.89
CA THR A 25 -28.52 -85.07 48.77
C THR A 25 -29.87 -85.16 48.05
N PRO A 26 -30.92 -85.73 48.68
CA PRO A 26 -32.25 -85.80 48.07
C PRO A 26 -32.85 -84.42 47.81
N VAL A 27 -33.55 -84.23 46.69
CA VAL A 27 -34.19 -82.95 46.30
C VAL A 27 -35.10 -82.39 47.41
N ARG A 28 -35.87 -83.25 48.11
CA ARG A 28 -36.71 -82.85 49.25
C ARG A 28 -35.91 -82.18 50.37
N GLU A 29 -34.75 -82.73 50.68
CA GLU A 29 -33.86 -82.21 51.72
C GLU A 29 -33.20 -80.91 51.28
N VAL A 30 -32.84 -80.81 49.99
CA VAL A 30 -32.34 -79.57 49.40
C VAL A 30 -33.39 -78.46 49.46
N ALA A 31 -34.64 -78.74 49.09
CA ALA A 31 -35.76 -77.79 49.19
C ALA A 31 -36.00 -77.34 50.64
N ARG A 32 -35.95 -78.26 51.61
CA ARG A 32 -36.05 -77.93 53.04
C ARG A 32 -34.96 -77.00 53.52
N ARG A 33 -33.70 -77.25 53.14
CA ARG A 33 -32.56 -76.39 53.50
C ARG A 33 -32.69 -75.00 52.90
N MET A 34 -33.04 -74.92 51.61
CA MET A 34 -33.27 -73.63 50.95
C MET A 34 -34.41 -72.84 51.60
N PHE A 35 -35.51 -73.51 51.96
CA PHE A 35 -36.64 -72.88 52.64
C PHE A 35 -36.26 -72.41 54.06
N ALA A 36 -35.56 -73.24 54.83
CA ALA A 36 -35.14 -72.94 56.20
C ALA A 36 -34.16 -71.74 56.25
N GLU A 37 -33.19 -71.71 55.35
CA GLU A 37 -32.18 -70.64 55.25
C GLU A 37 -32.65 -69.42 54.45
N ARG A 38 -33.88 -69.46 53.92
CA ARG A 38 -34.51 -68.39 53.13
C ARG A 38 -33.68 -67.92 51.92
N CYS A 39 -32.95 -68.83 51.28
CA CYS A 39 -32.13 -68.54 50.11
C CYS A 39 -32.79 -69.05 48.82
N SER A 40 -32.49 -68.40 47.69
CA SER A 40 -33.05 -68.75 46.38
C SER A 40 -32.23 -69.78 45.60
N SER A 41 -31.10 -70.23 46.16
CA SER A 41 -30.27 -71.26 45.57
C SER A 41 -29.41 -71.97 46.61
N ILE A 42 -28.94 -73.17 46.27
CA ILE A 42 -27.96 -73.95 47.01
C ILE A 42 -26.90 -74.47 46.05
N VAL A 43 -25.64 -74.36 46.46
CA VAL A 43 -24.50 -74.79 45.64
C VAL A 43 -24.21 -76.28 45.90
N VAL A 44 -24.13 -77.08 44.85
CA VAL A 44 -23.79 -78.49 44.95
C VAL A 44 -22.27 -78.62 44.88
N MET A 45 -21.68 -79.16 45.94
CA MET A 45 -20.23 -79.23 46.15
C MET A 45 -19.76 -80.68 46.19
N GLN A 46 -18.71 -81.00 45.45
CA GLN A 46 -18.00 -82.28 45.54
C GLN A 46 -16.51 -82.01 45.72
N ASP A 47 -15.88 -82.57 46.75
CA ASP A 47 -14.45 -82.40 47.03
C ASP A 47 -14.00 -80.92 47.02
N GLU A 48 -14.78 -80.06 47.69
CA GLU A 48 -14.60 -78.59 47.76
C GLU A 48 -14.72 -77.83 46.41
N GLN A 49 -15.10 -78.51 45.33
CA GLN A 49 -15.37 -77.91 44.03
C GLN A 49 -16.86 -77.74 43.77
N VAL A 50 -17.22 -76.62 43.14
CA VAL A 50 -18.58 -76.34 42.69
C VAL A 50 -18.89 -77.23 41.48
N VAL A 51 -19.78 -78.20 41.65
CA VAL A 51 -20.21 -79.11 40.57
C VAL A 51 -21.60 -78.80 40.04
N GLY A 52 -22.39 -77.96 40.72
CA GLY A 52 -23.70 -77.55 40.23
C GLY A 52 -24.35 -76.52 41.15
N ILE A 53 -25.48 -75.99 40.72
CA ILE A 53 -26.32 -75.12 41.54
C ILE A 53 -27.77 -75.56 41.36
N TRP A 54 -28.53 -75.61 42.45
CA TRP A 54 -29.97 -75.85 42.40
C TRP A 54 -30.69 -74.61 42.90
N THR A 55 -31.63 -74.11 42.10
CA THR A 55 -32.31 -72.81 42.27
C THR A 55 -33.81 -72.98 42.42
N GLU A 56 -34.51 -71.92 42.81
CA GLU A 56 -35.98 -71.87 42.82
C GLU A 56 -36.59 -72.26 41.46
N HIS A 57 -35.92 -71.94 40.34
CA HIS A 57 -36.37 -72.33 39.00
C HIS A 57 -36.28 -73.86 38.76
N ASP A 58 -35.22 -74.49 39.25
CA ASP A 58 -35.03 -75.94 39.12
C ASP A 58 -36.10 -76.73 39.88
N ALA A 59 -36.72 -76.12 40.91
CA ALA A 59 -37.85 -76.68 41.65
C ALA A 59 -39.05 -76.99 40.75
N LEU A 60 -39.27 -76.24 39.67
CA LEU A 60 -40.32 -76.51 38.68
C LEU A 60 -40.14 -77.85 37.95
N SER A 61 -38.93 -78.40 37.96
CA SER A 61 -38.57 -79.66 37.30
C SER A 61 -38.36 -80.81 38.29
N ALA A 62 -38.56 -80.57 39.59
CA ALA A 62 -38.31 -81.54 40.66
C ALA A 62 -39.30 -82.72 40.70
N GLY A 63 -40.50 -82.56 40.12
CA GLY A 63 -41.56 -83.58 40.13
C GLY A 63 -42.39 -83.55 41.41
N ASP A 64 -43.59 -84.11 41.35
CA ASP A 64 -44.61 -83.97 42.40
C ASP A 64 -44.81 -85.25 43.23
N SER A 65 -44.16 -86.36 42.85
CA SER A 65 -44.28 -87.63 43.56
C SER A 65 -43.19 -87.81 44.62
N SER A 66 -43.53 -88.47 45.75
CA SER A 66 -42.55 -88.74 46.81
C SER A 66 -41.28 -89.45 46.33
N ARG A 67 -41.38 -90.30 45.30
CA ARG A 67 -40.24 -91.02 44.72
C ARG A 67 -39.33 -90.11 43.87
N GLU A 68 -39.89 -89.10 43.21
CA GLU A 68 -39.12 -88.10 42.44
C GLU A 68 -38.41 -87.11 43.36
N LEU A 69 -38.97 -86.83 44.54
CA LEU A 69 -38.37 -85.93 45.54
C LEU A 69 -37.20 -86.57 46.31
N ASP A 70 -37.10 -87.89 46.30
CA ASP A 70 -36.03 -88.63 46.99
C ASP A 70 -34.81 -88.89 46.08
N ARG A 71 -34.85 -88.47 44.81
CA ARG A 71 -33.70 -88.60 43.89
C ARG A 71 -32.56 -87.63 44.25
N PRO A 72 -31.31 -87.95 43.91
CA PRO A 72 -30.16 -87.06 44.11
C PRO A 72 -30.32 -85.70 43.40
N VAL A 73 -29.93 -84.61 44.06
CA VAL A 73 -29.93 -83.27 43.45
C VAL A 73 -29.03 -83.18 42.22
N SER A 74 -27.99 -84.00 42.13
CA SER A 74 -27.10 -84.07 40.97
C SER A 74 -27.80 -84.42 39.64
N GLU A 75 -28.97 -85.04 39.68
CA GLU A 75 -29.76 -85.36 38.48
C GLU A 75 -30.61 -84.17 37.99
N VAL A 76 -30.80 -83.15 38.82
CA VAL A 76 -31.74 -82.02 38.56
C VAL A 76 -31.13 -80.64 38.78
N MET A 77 -29.87 -80.57 39.18
CA MET A 77 -29.14 -79.31 39.33
C MET A 77 -28.80 -78.70 37.96
N SER A 78 -28.71 -77.38 37.93
CA SER A 78 -28.15 -76.64 36.80
C SER A 78 -26.62 -76.79 36.75
N HIS A 79 -26.10 -77.15 35.57
CA HIS A 79 -24.67 -77.31 35.27
C HIS A 79 -24.39 -77.00 33.78
N PRO A 80 -23.25 -76.37 33.40
CA PRO A 80 -22.18 -75.84 34.25
C PRO A 80 -22.59 -74.59 35.04
N VAL A 81 -21.97 -74.39 36.20
CA VAL A 81 -22.23 -73.21 37.04
C VAL A 81 -21.49 -72.01 36.48
N LEU A 82 -22.22 -70.94 36.19
CA LEU A 82 -21.62 -69.70 35.73
C LEU A 82 -21.05 -68.91 36.91
N THR A 83 -19.86 -68.33 36.71
CA THR A 83 -19.14 -67.60 37.76
C THR A 83 -18.80 -66.16 37.37
N LEU A 84 -18.58 -65.32 38.38
CA LEU A 84 -18.06 -63.95 38.25
C LEU A 84 -16.88 -63.72 39.19
N GLU A 85 -15.88 -62.97 38.76
CA GLU A 85 -14.75 -62.59 39.61
C GLU A 85 -15.16 -61.55 40.66
N ALA A 86 -14.62 -61.68 41.87
CA ALA A 86 -14.92 -60.86 43.04
C ALA A 86 -14.76 -59.35 42.83
N ASP A 87 -13.86 -58.93 41.94
CA ASP A 87 -13.56 -57.54 41.59
C ASP A 87 -14.47 -56.99 40.47
N THR A 88 -15.31 -57.83 39.85
CA THR A 88 -16.25 -57.41 38.81
C THR A 88 -17.09 -56.25 39.32
N PRO A 89 -17.13 -55.10 38.61
CA PRO A 89 -17.97 -53.97 38.98
C PRO A 89 -19.46 -54.32 38.90
N LEU A 90 -20.28 -53.74 39.78
CA LEU A 90 -21.72 -54.01 39.85
C LEU A 90 -22.45 -53.77 38.52
N GLY A 91 -22.06 -52.72 37.78
CA GLY A 91 -22.61 -52.42 36.45
C GLY A 91 -22.29 -53.49 35.39
N GLU A 92 -21.08 -54.07 35.44
CA GLU A 92 -20.69 -55.17 34.54
C GLU A 92 -21.42 -56.47 34.91
N ALA A 93 -21.62 -56.73 36.21
CA ALA A 93 -22.38 -57.89 36.66
C ALA A 93 -23.83 -57.85 36.15
N ALA A 94 -24.48 -56.67 36.13
CA ALA A 94 -25.81 -56.48 35.55
C ALA A 94 -25.87 -56.90 34.06
N MET A 95 -24.85 -56.52 33.26
CA MET A 95 -24.73 -56.93 31.85
C MET A 95 -24.62 -58.45 31.69
N LYS A 96 -23.81 -59.09 32.53
CA LYS A 96 -23.57 -60.54 32.46
C LYS A 96 -24.81 -61.36 32.82
N PHE A 97 -25.65 -60.90 33.75
CA PHE A 97 -26.94 -61.55 34.07
C PHE A 97 -27.87 -61.62 32.85
N LYS A 98 -27.96 -60.54 32.06
CA LYS A 98 -28.77 -60.57 30.84
C LYS A 98 -28.18 -61.45 29.75
N GLN A 99 -26.88 -61.34 29.49
CA GLN A 99 -26.24 -62.10 28.40
C GLN A 99 -26.36 -63.61 28.61
N SER A 100 -26.27 -64.05 29.87
CA SER A 100 -26.37 -65.45 30.25
C SER A 100 -27.80 -65.92 30.48
N GLY A 101 -28.72 -65.02 30.84
CA GLY A 101 -30.11 -65.35 31.17
C GLY A 101 -30.27 -66.10 32.50
N VAL A 102 -29.20 -66.21 33.31
CA VAL A 102 -29.27 -66.86 34.63
C VAL A 102 -29.70 -65.87 35.71
N ARG A 103 -30.14 -66.40 36.85
CA ARG A 103 -30.56 -65.60 38.02
C ARG A 103 -29.51 -65.54 39.12
N HIS A 104 -28.53 -66.44 39.04
CA HIS A 104 -27.51 -66.66 40.06
C HIS A 104 -26.15 -66.84 39.38
N PHE A 105 -25.15 -66.11 39.85
CA PHE A 105 -23.74 -66.38 39.57
C PHE A 105 -23.06 -66.81 40.86
N VAL A 106 -22.18 -67.81 40.78
CA VAL A 106 -21.24 -68.06 41.87
C VAL A 106 -20.10 -67.05 41.78
N VAL A 107 -19.90 -66.27 42.83
CA VAL A 107 -18.80 -65.32 42.89
C VAL A 107 -17.55 -66.07 43.34
N VAL A 108 -16.49 -65.95 42.55
CA VAL A 108 -15.20 -66.58 42.81
C VAL A 108 -14.14 -65.54 43.12
N ARG A 109 -13.17 -65.93 43.94
CA ARG A 109 -11.92 -65.21 44.16
C ARG A 109 -10.79 -66.21 44.11
N ASP A 110 -9.83 -65.99 43.22
CA ASP A 110 -8.68 -66.88 43.03
C ASP A 110 -9.10 -68.35 42.80
N GLY A 111 -10.22 -68.56 42.10
CA GLY A 111 -10.79 -69.87 41.81
C GLY A 111 -11.63 -70.52 42.93
N ALA A 112 -11.70 -69.92 44.12
CA ALA A 112 -12.53 -70.40 45.21
C ALA A 112 -13.90 -69.70 45.23
N ALA A 113 -14.99 -70.45 45.41
CA ALA A 113 -16.33 -69.89 45.57
C ALA A 113 -16.46 -69.17 46.91
N ILE A 114 -16.77 -67.87 46.87
CA ILE A 114 -16.91 -67.03 48.07
C ILE A 114 -18.35 -66.60 48.36
N GLY A 115 -19.25 -66.75 47.40
CA GLY A 115 -20.66 -66.42 47.56
C GLY A 115 -21.50 -66.69 46.32
N VAL A 116 -22.80 -66.40 46.40
CA VAL A 116 -23.71 -66.38 45.25
C VAL A 116 -24.25 -64.97 45.11
N LEU A 117 -24.13 -64.40 43.92
CA LEU A 117 -24.74 -63.13 43.54
C LEU A 117 -26.05 -63.42 42.79
N THR A 118 -27.12 -62.74 43.18
CA THR A 118 -28.42 -62.84 42.51
C THR A 118 -28.78 -61.55 41.76
N GLN A 119 -29.72 -61.64 40.81
CA GLN A 119 -30.29 -60.44 40.19
C GLN A 119 -30.93 -59.49 41.23
N THR A 120 -31.51 -60.04 42.29
CA THR A 120 -32.05 -59.26 43.41
C THR A 120 -30.95 -58.48 44.12
N ASP A 121 -29.79 -59.09 44.38
CA ASP A 121 -28.67 -58.40 45.04
C ASP A 121 -28.16 -57.23 44.19
N VAL A 122 -28.13 -57.40 42.86
CA VAL A 122 -27.78 -56.30 41.97
C VAL A 122 -28.80 -55.19 42.10
N VAL A 123 -30.10 -55.44 41.87
CA VAL A 123 -31.13 -54.38 41.88
C VAL A 123 -31.27 -53.68 43.24
N VAL A 124 -31.13 -54.40 44.36
CA VAL A 124 -31.24 -53.83 45.71
C VAL A 124 -30.08 -52.91 46.05
N ASN A 125 -28.87 -53.24 45.60
CA ASN A 125 -27.65 -52.50 45.94
C ASN A 125 -27.25 -51.43 44.90
N GLN A 126 -28.11 -51.17 43.91
CA GLN A 126 -27.93 -50.04 43.01
C GLN A 126 -28.28 -48.74 43.72
N GLY A 127 -27.42 -47.73 43.57
CA GLY A 127 -27.65 -46.43 44.18
C GLY A 127 -28.86 -45.70 43.57
N PRO A 128 -29.47 -44.75 44.29
CA PRO A 128 -30.59 -43.94 43.79
C PRO A 128 -30.23 -43.18 42.50
N GLU A 129 -28.95 -42.96 42.24
CA GLU A 129 -28.40 -42.40 41.01
C GLU A 129 -28.86 -43.11 39.74
N PHE A 130 -28.98 -44.43 39.77
CA PHE A 130 -29.48 -45.25 38.66
C PHE A 130 -31.00 -45.13 38.43
N PHE A 131 -31.67 -44.40 39.31
CA PHE A 131 -33.09 -44.10 39.19
C PHE A 131 -33.35 -42.59 39.12
N LEU A 132 -32.32 -41.76 38.90
CA LEU A 132 -32.41 -40.28 38.93
C LEU A 132 -33.32 -39.70 37.86
N HIS A 133 -33.56 -40.43 36.78
CA HIS A 133 -34.58 -40.07 35.80
C HIS A 133 -35.99 -40.56 36.15
N LEU A 134 -36.25 -40.90 37.42
CA LEU A 134 -37.55 -41.27 38.04
C LEU A 134 -38.57 -41.83 37.04
N LYS A 135 -38.10 -42.80 36.25
CA LYS A 135 -38.87 -43.35 35.16
C LYS A 135 -40.11 -43.98 35.78
N PRO A 136 -41.33 -43.61 35.34
CA PRO A 136 -42.52 -44.28 35.81
C PRO A 136 -42.48 -45.74 35.35
N ILE A 137 -43.11 -46.64 36.09
CA ILE A 137 -43.18 -48.08 35.77
C ILE A 137 -43.70 -48.30 34.33
N GLU A 138 -44.59 -47.45 33.83
CA GLU A 138 -45.09 -47.49 32.45
C GLU A 138 -44.01 -47.33 31.36
N SER A 139 -42.82 -46.81 31.71
CA SER A 139 -41.73 -46.60 30.75
C SER A 139 -40.88 -47.85 30.49
N ILE A 140 -41.13 -48.94 31.22
CA ILE A 140 -40.52 -50.25 30.97
C ILE A 140 -41.59 -51.21 30.42
N CYS A 141 -41.16 -52.13 29.56
CA CYS A 141 -42.05 -53.11 28.98
C CYS A 141 -42.32 -54.22 30.01
N VAL A 142 -43.43 -54.10 30.72
CA VAL A 142 -43.92 -55.16 31.62
C VAL A 142 -44.79 -56.13 30.83
N HIS A 143 -44.53 -57.43 30.92
CA HIS A 143 -45.33 -58.43 30.22
C HIS A 143 -46.73 -58.57 30.86
N PRO A 144 -47.78 -58.85 30.05
CA PRO A 144 -49.11 -59.09 30.57
C PRO A 144 -49.10 -60.34 31.45
N PRO A 145 -49.75 -60.32 32.62
CA PRO A 145 -49.67 -61.42 33.55
C PRO A 145 -50.45 -62.63 33.05
N VAL A 146 -49.90 -63.82 33.28
CA VAL A 146 -50.62 -65.07 33.06
C VAL A 146 -51.49 -65.34 34.27
N VAL A 147 -52.81 -65.42 34.07
CA VAL A 147 -53.80 -65.65 35.13
C VAL A 147 -54.44 -67.03 34.98
N VAL A 148 -54.58 -67.76 36.09
CA VAL A 148 -55.27 -69.06 36.18
C VAL A 148 -56.41 -69.01 37.21
N PRO A 149 -57.51 -69.75 37.04
CA PRO A 149 -58.56 -69.87 38.06
C PRO A 149 -58.08 -70.54 39.36
N GLU A 150 -58.67 -70.17 40.51
CA GLU A 150 -58.28 -70.70 41.82
C GLU A 150 -58.41 -72.23 41.97
N HIS A 151 -59.29 -72.86 41.20
CA HIS A 151 -59.55 -74.29 41.22
C HIS A 151 -58.61 -75.09 40.30
N THR A 152 -57.72 -74.44 39.53
CA THR A 152 -56.75 -75.14 38.68
C THR A 152 -55.82 -75.99 39.54
N ALA A 153 -55.56 -77.22 39.09
CA ALA A 153 -54.70 -78.15 39.83
C ALA A 153 -53.26 -77.65 39.85
N LEU A 154 -52.61 -77.72 41.02
CA LEU A 154 -51.28 -77.15 41.21
C LEU A 154 -50.22 -77.71 40.24
N HIS A 155 -50.26 -79.01 39.92
CA HIS A 155 -49.34 -79.62 38.95
C HIS A 155 -49.48 -79.02 37.53
N GLU A 156 -50.69 -78.64 37.12
CA GLU A 156 -50.95 -77.98 35.84
C GLU A 156 -50.36 -76.57 35.83
N VAL A 157 -50.46 -75.87 36.96
CA VAL A 157 -49.85 -74.55 37.16
C VAL A 157 -48.32 -74.62 37.12
N ILE A 158 -47.71 -75.60 37.79
CA ILE A 158 -46.25 -75.82 37.77
C ILE A 158 -45.78 -76.16 36.35
N ALA A 159 -46.48 -77.05 35.64
CA ALA A 159 -46.19 -77.38 34.25
C ALA A 159 -46.29 -76.15 33.33
N ARG A 160 -47.27 -75.27 33.56
CA ARG A 160 -47.44 -74.04 32.80
C ARG A 160 -46.34 -73.01 33.10
N MET A 161 -45.98 -72.82 34.37
CA MET A 161 -44.84 -71.98 34.76
C MET A 161 -43.55 -72.47 34.10
N ARG A 162 -43.32 -73.79 34.07
CA ARG A 162 -42.14 -74.38 33.40
C ARG A 162 -42.17 -74.18 31.88
N ALA A 163 -43.29 -74.48 31.23
CA ALA A 163 -43.41 -74.40 29.78
C ALA A 163 -43.26 -72.97 29.25
N GLN A 164 -43.76 -71.98 30.00
CA GLN A 164 -43.70 -70.57 29.64
C GLN A 164 -42.53 -69.82 30.31
N ARG A 165 -41.69 -70.52 31.10
CA ARG A 165 -40.55 -69.98 31.86
C ARG A 165 -40.95 -68.77 32.74
N LEU A 166 -41.99 -68.94 33.55
CA LEU A 166 -42.58 -67.89 34.36
C LEU A 166 -42.10 -67.90 35.81
N ASP A 167 -41.78 -66.69 36.27
CA ASP A 167 -41.47 -66.22 37.63
C ASP A 167 -42.45 -66.63 38.71
N ALA A 168 -43.66 -66.36 38.28
CA ALA A 168 -44.85 -66.28 39.07
C ALA A 168 -46.03 -66.34 38.12
N ILE A 169 -47.15 -66.78 38.65
CA ILE A 169 -48.42 -66.82 37.95
C ILE A 169 -49.49 -66.25 38.88
N LEU A 170 -50.44 -65.54 38.29
CA LEU A 170 -51.53 -64.95 39.06
C LEU A 170 -52.70 -65.91 39.16
N VAL A 171 -53.34 -65.92 40.32
CA VAL A 171 -54.52 -66.73 40.60
C VAL A 171 -55.72 -65.81 40.71
N GLY A 172 -56.69 -65.99 39.82
CA GLY A 172 -57.98 -65.29 39.87
C GLY A 172 -58.96 -66.05 40.77
N TYR A 173 -59.48 -65.36 41.78
CA TYR A 173 -60.49 -65.90 42.70
C TYR A 173 -61.89 -65.47 42.25
N ASP A 174 -62.90 -66.25 42.63
CA ASP A 174 -64.30 -65.99 42.25
C ASP A 174 -64.85 -64.67 42.82
N ASP A 175 -64.21 -64.11 43.85
CA ASP A 175 -64.53 -62.80 44.44
C ASP A 175 -63.93 -61.60 43.66
N GLY A 176 -63.22 -61.86 42.57
CA GLY A 176 -62.61 -60.83 41.71
C GLY A 176 -61.24 -60.33 42.19
N GLU A 177 -60.75 -60.81 43.33
CA GLU A 177 -59.37 -60.54 43.77
C GLU A 177 -58.35 -61.44 43.06
N HIS A 178 -57.11 -60.97 43.03
CA HIS A 178 -55.99 -61.72 42.47
C HIS A 178 -55.04 -62.13 43.59
N GLY A 179 -54.52 -63.35 43.53
CA GLY A 179 -53.36 -63.81 44.30
C GLY A 179 -52.18 -64.12 43.39
N ILE A 180 -51.06 -64.52 43.98
CA ILE A 180 -49.82 -64.86 43.26
C ILE A 180 -49.20 -66.15 43.80
N LEU A 181 -48.77 -67.01 42.90
CA LEU A 181 -47.93 -68.17 43.21
C LEU A 181 -46.56 -67.97 42.54
N THR A 182 -45.49 -68.08 43.31
CA THR A 182 -44.10 -67.88 42.84
C THR A 182 -43.29 -69.18 42.89
N GLU A 183 -42.13 -69.22 42.23
CA GLU A 183 -41.18 -70.35 42.34
C GLU A 183 -40.81 -70.66 43.80
N ARG A 184 -40.73 -69.64 44.66
CA ARG A 184 -40.46 -69.80 46.09
C ARG A 184 -41.56 -70.55 46.84
N ASP A 185 -42.83 -70.34 46.46
CA ASP A 185 -43.95 -71.08 47.04
C ASP A 185 -43.85 -72.57 46.66
N ILE A 186 -43.36 -72.88 45.46
CA ILE A 186 -43.15 -74.26 45.01
C ILE A 186 -42.04 -74.93 45.82
N VAL A 187 -40.92 -74.24 46.09
CA VAL A 187 -39.87 -74.76 46.99
C VAL A 187 -40.42 -75.10 48.37
N ARG A 188 -41.28 -74.25 48.95
CA ARG A 188 -41.98 -74.52 50.22
C ARG A 188 -42.83 -75.79 50.14
N LEU A 189 -43.61 -75.95 49.07
CA LEU A 189 -44.48 -77.12 48.87
C LEU A 189 -43.69 -78.43 48.72
N LEU A 190 -42.54 -78.39 48.05
CA LEU A 190 -41.64 -79.55 47.94
C LEU A 190 -41.02 -79.92 49.31
N ALA A 191 -40.71 -78.92 50.14
CA ALA A 191 -40.20 -79.12 51.49
C ALA A 191 -41.22 -79.82 52.42
N ASP A 192 -42.51 -79.48 52.27
CA ASP A 192 -43.63 -79.97 53.08
C ASP A 192 -44.24 -81.29 52.58
N GLY A 193 -43.73 -81.85 51.48
CA GLY A 193 -44.01 -83.22 51.07
C GLY A 193 -44.76 -83.42 49.77
N GLY A 194 -44.93 -82.37 48.96
CA GLY A 194 -45.43 -82.46 47.58
C GLY A 194 -46.44 -81.36 47.22
N ALA A 195 -46.54 -81.06 45.92
CA ALA A 195 -47.45 -80.08 45.36
C ALA A 195 -48.82 -80.74 45.03
N HIS A 196 -49.76 -80.74 45.98
CA HIS A 196 -51.10 -81.30 45.79
C HIS A 196 -52.22 -80.29 46.08
N GLY A 197 -53.37 -80.46 45.42
CA GLY A 197 -54.55 -79.62 45.59
C GLY A 197 -54.70 -78.52 44.53
N ALA A 198 -55.65 -77.62 44.78
CA ALA A 198 -55.94 -76.47 43.93
C ALA A 198 -54.97 -75.31 44.23
N VAL A 199 -54.59 -74.55 43.19
CA VAL A 199 -53.63 -73.46 43.29
C VAL A 199 -54.08 -72.35 44.26
N GLY A 200 -55.38 -72.11 44.37
CA GLY A 200 -55.97 -71.07 45.23
C GLY A 200 -55.69 -71.25 46.72
N ALA A 201 -55.42 -72.48 47.19
CA ALA A 201 -55.07 -72.77 48.58
C ALA A 201 -53.60 -72.43 48.92
N HIS A 202 -52.75 -72.28 47.90
CA HIS A 202 -51.30 -72.13 48.05
C HIS A 202 -50.77 -70.77 47.62
N ALA A 203 -51.54 -70.05 46.80
CA ALA A 203 -51.20 -68.69 46.36
C ALA A 203 -51.37 -67.67 47.49
N SER A 204 -50.50 -66.66 47.50
CA SER A 204 -50.58 -65.54 48.43
C SER A 204 -51.67 -64.55 47.98
N LYS A 205 -52.60 -64.21 48.87
CA LYS A 205 -53.74 -63.29 48.64
C LYS A 205 -53.84 -62.26 49.78
N PRO A 206 -54.06 -60.96 49.53
CA PRO A 206 -54.25 -60.32 48.22
C PRO A 206 -52.93 -59.98 47.50
N LEU A 207 -52.96 -59.91 46.16
CA LEU A 207 -51.87 -59.41 45.33
C LEU A 207 -51.58 -57.93 45.66
N GLN A 208 -50.34 -57.64 46.04
CA GLN A 208 -49.89 -56.27 46.23
C GLN A 208 -49.74 -55.57 44.88
N MET A 209 -50.25 -54.34 44.78
CA MET A 209 -50.29 -53.58 43.53
C MET A 209 -49.64 -52.19 43.66
N LEU A 210 -48.99 -51.74 42.60
CA LEU A 210 -48.47 -50.38 42.41
C LEU A 210 -49.10 -49.75 41.18
N THR A 211 -49.19 -48.42 41.13
CA THR A 211 -49.72 -47.72 39.95
C THR A 211 -48.63 -47.53 38.90
N ALA A 212 -48.98 -47.61 37.61
CA ALA A 212 -48.02 -47.51 36.51
C ALA A 212 -47.22 -46.18 36.49
N LYS A 213 -47.73 -45.13 37.16
CA LYS A 213 -47.12 -43.80 37.28
C LYS A 213 -46.08 -43.69 38.40
N GLN A 214 -46.01 -44.65 39.32
CA GLN A 214 -44.97 -44.64 40.35
C GLN A 214 -43.60 -44.87 39.73
N SER A 215 -42.55 -44.32 40.34
CA SER A 215 -41.19 -44.48 39.82
C SER A 215 -40.66 -45.90 40.04
N LEU A 216 -39.76 -46.35 39.17
CA LEU A 216 -39.05 -47.63 39.34
C LEU A 216 -38.30 -47.72 40.66
N TYR A 217 -37.76 -46.59 41.16
CA TYR A 217 -37.14 -46.54 42.49
C TYR A 217 -38.16 -46.81 43.60
N ALA A 218 -39.34 -46.19 43.53
CA ALA A 218 -40.41 -46.45 44.50
C ALA A 218 -40.87 -47.90 44.44
N ALA A 219 -40.94 -48.51 43.25
CA ALA A 219 -41.25 -49.92 43.08
C ALA A 219 -40.18 -50.84 43.69
N GLN A 220 -38.91 -50.59 43.40
CA GLN A 220 -37.77 -51.33 43.96
C GLN A 220 -37.76 -51.24 45.49
N ARG A 221 -37.98 -50.05 46.05
CA ARG A 221 -38.03 -49.85 47.50
C ARG A 221 -39.23 -50.56 48.13
N PHE A 222 -40.40 -50.45 47.53
CA PHE A 222 -41.62 -51.13 47.97
C PHE A 222 -41.44 -52.65 48.00
N MET A 223 -40.90 -53.23 46.91
CA MET A 223 -40.62 -54.65 46.80
C MET A 223 -39.60 -55.12 47.85
N THR A 224 -38.54 -54.33 48.09
CA THR A 224 -37.51 -54.63 49.09
C THR A 224 -38.05 -54.55 50.51
N GLU A 225 -38.78 -53.49 50.87
CA GLU A 225 -39.38 -53.29 52.19
C GLU A 225 -40.37 -54.41 52.57
N HIS A 226 -41.12 -54.91 51.59
CA HIS A 226 -42.13 -55.96 51.80
C HIS A 226 -41.59 -57.38 51.56
N ASN A 227 -40.28 -57.55 51.30
CA ASN A 227 -39.64 -58.83 50.98
C ASN A 227 -40.31 -59.59 49.82
N MET A 228 -40.75 -58.86 48.79
CA MET A 228 -41.39 -59.41 47.59
C MET A 228 -40.50 -59.22 46.36
N ARG A 229 -40.62 -60.12 45.38
CA ARG A 229 -39.91 -60.02 44.09
C ARG A 229 -40.82 -59.76 42.90
N HIS A 230 -42.12 -59.72 43.13
CA HIS A 230 -43.15 -59.49 42.13
C HIS A 230 -44.21 -58.56 42.71
N VAL A 231 -44.71 -57.64 41.89
CA VAL A 231 -45.78 -56.72 42.27
C VAL A 231 -46.71 -56.47 41.09
N GLY A 232 -48.02 -56.49 41.32
CA GLY A 232 -49.00 -56.21 40.28
C GLY A 232 -48.96 -54.74 39.88
N ILE A 233 -49.15 -54.44 38.60
CA ILE A 233 -49.24 -53.06 38.11
C ILE A 233 -50.70 -52.75 37.82
N GLN A 234 -51.19 -51.68 38.42
CA GLN A 234 -52.54 -51.17 38.25
C GLN A 234 -52.53 -50.03 37.21
N GLY A 235 -53.37 -50.16 36.20
CA GLY A 235 -53.65 -49.11 35.22
C GLY A 235 -54.53 -48.00 35.78
N ASP A 236 -54.69 -46.93 35.00
CA ASP A 236 -55.51 -45.76 35.38
C ASP A 236 -57.00 -46.11 35.57
N ASP A 237 -57.47 -47.21 34.97
CA ASP A 237 -58.83 -47.73 35.10
C ASP A 237 -59.03 -48.65 36.33
N GLY A 238 -58.00 -48.78 37.17
CA GLY A 238 -58.01 -49.62 38.36
C GLY A 238 -57.82 -51.10 38.08
N ARG A 239 -57.64 -51.51 36.82
CA ARG A 239 -57.42 -52.92 36.45
C ARG A 239 -55.95 -53.27 36.50
N LEU A 240 -55.68 -54.56 36.70
CA LEU A 240 -54.35 -55.14 36.63
C LEU A 240 -53.88 -55.15 35.16
N THR A 241 -52.78 -54.47 34.87
CA THR A 241 -52.21 -54.31 33.52
C THR A 241 -50.90 -55.08 33.32
N GLY A 242 -50.17 -55.39 34.39
CA GLY A 242 -48.85 -56.00 34.32
C GLY A 242 -48.42 -56.68 35.62
N LEU A 243 -47.34 -57.45 35.58
CA LEU A 243 -46.65 -57.98 36.76
C LEU A 243 -45.17 -57.59 36.67
N LEU A 244 -44.72 -56.70 37.56
CA LEU A 244 -43.34 -56.21 37.59
C LEU A 244 -42.47 -57.11 38.46
N CYS A 245 -41.30 -57.52 37.95
CA CYS A 245 -40.29 -58.27 38.69
C CYS A 245 -38.92 -57.59 38.69
N PHE A 246 -37.97 -58.10 39.49
CA PHE A 246 -36.61 -57.55 39.54
C PHE A 246 -35.84 -57.68 38.21
N ALA A 247 -36.14 -58.69 37.39
CA ALA A 247 -35.49 -58.83 36.07
C ALA A 247 -35.86 -57.67 35.14
N ASP A 248 -37.11 -57.19 35.19
CA ASP A 248 -37.57 -56.05 34.40
C ASP A 248 -36.87 -54.74 34.84
N VAL A 249 -36.68 -54.57 36.16
CA VAL A 249 -35.97 -53.40 36.72
C VAL A 249 -34.50 -53.42 36.28
N LEU A 250 -33.86 -54.59 36.33
CA LEU A 250 -32.45 -54.78 35.93
C LEU A 250 -32.23 -54.43 34.45
N GLN A 251 -33.17 -54.76 33.57
CA GLN A 251 -33.10 -54.43 32.14
C GLN A 251 -33.06 -52.92 31.87
N SER A 252 -33.70 -52.11 32.72
CA SER A 252 -33.68 -50.65 32.58
C SER A 252 -32.31 -50.04 32.92
N ILE A 253 -31.62 -50.59 33.92
CA ILE A 253 -30.33 -50.11 34.45
C ILE A 253 -29.21 -50.29 33.42
N GLU A 254 -29.21 -51.38 32.67
CA GLU A 254 -28.24 -51.64 31.60
C GLU A 254 -28.29 -50.59 30.48
N HIS A 255 -29.50 -50.22 30.04
CA HIS A 255 -29.66 -49.33 28.90
C HIS A 255 -29.03 -47.96 29.17
N GLU A 256 -29.06 -47.53 30.42
CA GLU A 256 -28.49 -46.29 30.90
C GLU A 256 -26.95 -46.36 30.94
N TYR A 257 -26.39 -47.42 31.53
CA TYR A 257 -24.94 -47.63 31.57
C TYR A 257 -24.29 -47.69 30.18
N ALA A 258 -24.93 -48.39 29.23
CA ALA A 258 -24.42 -48.49 27.87
C ALA A 258 -24.45 -47.15 27.10
N ASN A 259 -25.40 -46.26 27.42
CA ASN A 259 -25.50 -44.95 26.78
C ASN A 259 -24.44 -43.98 27.33
N GLU A 260 -24.17 -43.97 28.64
CA GLU A 260 -23.14 -43.13 29.24
C GLU A 260 -21.74 -43.45 28.70
N LEU A 261 -21.39 -44.74 28.62
CA LEU A 261 -20.09 -45.16 28.09
C LEU A 261 -19.86 -44.69 26.64
N ARG A 262 -20.91 -44.73 25.81
CA ARG A 262 -20.85 -44.24 24.43
C ARG A 262 -20.66 -42.72 24.33
N SER A 263 -21.24 -41.95 25.25
CA SER A 263 -21.08 -40.50 25.29
C SER A 263 -19.63 -40.12 25.63
N ALA A 264 -19.07 -40.71 26.69
CA ALA A 264 -17.71 -40.44 27.13
C ALA A 264 -16.65 -40.77 26.05
N LEU A 265 -16.85 -41.85 25.29
CA LEU A 265 -15.97 -42.20 24.17
C LEU A 265 -15.99 -41.17 23.04
N ARG A 266 -17.18 -40.64 22.70
CA ARG A 266 -17.31 -39.61 21.66
C ARG A 266 -16.61 -38.31 22.04
N GLU A 267 -16.81 -37.84 23.26
CA GLU A 267 -16.17 -36.61 23.76
C GLU A 267 -14.63 -36.72 23.71
N ARG A 268 -14.08 -37.88 24.08
CA ARG A 268 -12.64 -38.12 24.00
C ARG A 268 -12.12 -38.09 22.57
N ASP A 269 -12.83 -38.72 21.64
CA ASP A 269 -12.42 -38.79 20.24
C ASP A 269 -12.50 -37.41 19.55
N GLU A 270 -13.50 -36.60 19.89
CA GLU A 270 -13.61 -35.21 19.46
C GLU A 270 -12.46 -34.35 19.99
N ALA A 271 -12.13 -34.47 21.28
CA ALA A 271 -11.01 -33.76 21.90
C ALA A 271 -9.66 -34.14 21.25
N LEU A 272 -9.44 -35.43 20.97
CA LEU A 272 -8.25 -35.92 20.26
C LEU A 272 -8.20 -35.42 18.81
N GLY A 273 -9.35 -35.37 18.13
CA GLY A 273 -9.48 -34.80 16.79
C GLY A 273 -9.09 -33.33 16.77
N LEU A 274 -9.61 -32.54 17.71
CA LEU A 274 -9.29 -31.12 17.83
C LEU A 274 -7.82 -30.87 18.15
N ALA A 275 -7.23 -31.63 19.08
CA ALA A 275 -5.81 -31.52 19.41
C ALA A 275 -4.91 -31.82 18.21
N ARG A 276 -5.20 -32.88 17.45
CA ARG A 276 -4.47 -33.22 16.22
C ARG A 276 -4.64 -32.17 15.13
N PHE A 277 -5.83 -31.60 15.00
CA PHE A 277 -6.08 -30.51 14.07
C PHE A 277 -5.25 -29.27 14.44
N ASN A 278 -5.24 -28.87 15.71
CA ASN A 278 -4.49 -27.71 16.20
C ASN A 278 -2.98 -27.86 15.99
N LEU A 279 -2.40 -29.03 16.27
CA LEU A 279 -0.98 -29.30 16.02
C LEU A 279 -0.64 -29.18 14.53
N ARG A 280 -1.45 -29.81 13.65
CA ARG A 280 -1.25 -29.72 12.20
C ARG A 280 -1.39 -28.29 11.67
N MET A 281 -2.31 -27.51 12.23
CA MET A 281 -2.48 -26.10 11.88
C MET A 281 -1.26 -25.29 12.32
N ALA A 282 -0.77 -25.49 13.54
CA ALA A 282 0.42 -24.80 14.04
C ALA A 282 1.66 -25.09 13.19
N ASP A 283 1.92 -26.36 12.84
CA ASP A 283 3.04 -26.72 11.95
C ASP A 283 2.88 -26.11 10.55
N ARG A 284 1.66 -26.07 9.99
CA ARG A 284 1.43 -25.41 8.70
C ARG A 284 1.63 -23.90 8.75
N VAL A 285 1.26 -23.24 9.83
CA VAL A 285 1.52 -21.80 10.02
C VAL A 285 3.02 -21.55 10.16
N PHE A 286 3.73 -22.39 10.91
CA PHE A 286 5.18 -22.33 11.05
C PHE A 286 5.89 -22.44 9.69
N GLU A 287 5.55 -23.45 8.88
CA GLU A 287 6.16 -23.68 7.57
C GLU A 287 5.76 -22.65 6.50
N SER A 288 4.51 -22.19 6.51
CA SER A 288 4.00 -21.28 5.47
C SER A 288 4.27 -19.80 5.76
N ALA A 289 4.77 -19.45 6.95
CA ALA A 289 5.17 -18.10 7.27
C ALA A 289 6.18 -17.55 6.25
N LEU A 290 6.01 -16.27 5.89
CA LEU A 290 6.94 -15.57 5.00
C LEU A 290 8.18 -15.07 5.74
N GLU A 291 8.04 -14.84 7.05
CA GLU A 291 9.10 -14.44 7.98
C GLU A 291 9.91 -15.65 8.44
N GLY A 292 11.21 -15.46 8.61
CA GLY A 292 12.10 -16.48 9.15
C GLY A 292 11.77 -16.74 10.61
N ILE A 293 11.42 -17.98 10.94
CA ILE A 293 11.16 -18.41 12.32
C ILE A 293 12.26 -19.38 12.73
N MET A 294 12.82 -19.15 13.91
CA MET A 294 13.85 -19.98 14.52
C MET A 294 13.53 -20.19 16.00
N VAL A 295 13.57 -21.44 16.45
CA VAL A 295 13.39 -21.81 17.85
C VAL A 295 14.69 -22.40 18.37
N THR A 296 15.09 -21.97 19.57
CA THR A 296 16.31 -22.41 20.24
C THR A 296 16.02 -22.92 21.64
N ASP A 297 16.90 -23.78 22.15
CA ASP A 297 16.90 -24.19 23.56
C ASP A 297 17.30 -23.03 24.50
N ARG A 298 17.24 -23.27 25.81
CA ARG A 298 17.71 -22.32 26.85
C ARG A 298 19.17 -21.89 26.75
N HIS A 299 20.00 -22.57 25.94
CA HIS A 299 21.40 -22.24 25.70
C HIS A 299 21.63 -21.61 24.31
N ALA A 300 20.55 -21.19 23.64
CA ALA A 300 20.57 -20.59 22.32
C ALA A 300 21.13 -21.52 21.23
N LYS A 301 20.92 -22.84 21.35
CA LYS A 301 21.14 -23.79 20.26
C LYS A 301 19.86 -23.96 19.45
N ILE A 302 19.96 -23.84 18.14
CA ILE A 302 18.83 -23.95 17.22
C ILE A 302 18.28 -25.37 17.24
N GLU A 303 16.99 -25.51 17.51
CA GLU A 303 16.29 -26.80 17.51
C GLU A 303 15.37 -26.94 16.30
N ARG A 304 14.80 -25.84 15.81
CA ARG A 304 13.92 -25.80 14.64
C ARG A 304 14.06 -24.49 13.88
N VAL A 305 13.91 -24.56 12.57
CA VAL A 305 13.76 -23.39 11.69
C VAL A 305 12.68 -23.68 10.65
N ASN A 306 12.00 -22.65 10.15
CA ASN A 306 11.01 -22.82 9.09
C ASN A 306 11.63 -22.67 7.69
N GLN A 307 10.83 -22.94 6.65
CA GLN A 307 11.26 -22.77 5.27
C GLN A 307 11.70 -21.33 4.93
N ALA A 308 11.06 -20.31 5.51
CA ALA A 308 11.44 -18.91 5.29
C ALA A 308 12.83 -18.57 5.83
N PHE A 309 13.23 -19.11 6.99
CA PHE A 309 14.59 -18.99 7.50
C PHE A 309 15.60 -19.46 6.46
N THR A 310 15.33 -20.61 5.83
CA THR A 310 16.21 -21.17 4.80
C THR A 310 16.29 -20.26 3.57
N ARG A 311 15.15 -19.72 3.11
CA ARG A 311 15.12 -18.78 1.98
C ARG A 311 15.86 -17.46 2.28
N LEU A 312 15.70 -16.93 3.50
CA LEU A 312 16.26 -15.64 3.91
C LEU A 312 17.74 -15.72 4.29
N THR A 313 18.23 -16.84 4.83
CA THR A 313 19.63 -16.94 5.27
C THR A 313 20.51 -17.73 4.29
N GLY A 314 19.90 -18.60 3.48
CA GLY A 314 20.58 -19.54 2.59
C GLY A 314 21.13 -20.79 3.29
N TYR A 315 20.92 -20.92 4.61
CA TYR A 315 21.28 -22.12 5.36
C TYR A 315 20.09 -23.08 5.44
N THR A 316 20.34 -24.36 5.22
CA THR A 316 19.32 -25.41 5.38
C THR A 316 19.15 -25.77 6.86
N GLU A 317 18.00 -26.36 7.22
CA GLU A 317 17.72 -26.81 8.59
C GLU A 317 18.85 -27.71 9.13
N ASP A 318 19.22 -28.76 8.40
CA ASP A 318 20.29 -29.71 8.78
C ASP A 318 21.64 -29.03 9.08
N GLU A 319 21.91 -27.87 8.46
CA GLU A 319 23.16 -27.14 8.67
C GLU A 319 23.17 -26.29 9.94
N VAL A 320 21.99 -25.91 10.44
CA VAL A 320 21.84 -24.97 11.56
C VAL A 320 21.37 -25.63 12.85
N ILE A 321 20.69 -26.79 12.78
CA ILE A 321 20.29 -27.52 13.99
C ILE A 321 21.51 -27.82 14.88
N GLY A 322 21.36 -27.55 16.18
CA GLY A 322 22.39 -27.70 17.21
C GLY A 322 23.44 -26.59 17.24
N ARG A 323 23.41 -25.63 16.30
CA ARG A 323 24.36 -24.50 16.25
C ARG A 323 23.79 -23.26 16.93
N ASN A 324 24.66 -22.30 17.20
CA ASN A 324 24.28 -21.00 17.77
C ASN A 324 23.97 -19.98 16.65
N PRO A 325 22.92 -19.16 16.77
CA PRO A 325 22.56 -18.12 15.79
C PRO A 325 23.67 -17.12 15.43
N GLY A 326 24.74 -17.04 16.23
CA GLY A 326 25.93 -16.24 15.90
C GLY A 326 26.56 -16.56 14.55
N LEU A 327 26.24 -17.69 13.91
CA LEU A 327 26.62 -17.99 12.52
C LEU A 327 26.10 -16.97 11.49
N LEU A 328 25.02 -16.24 11.82
CA LEU A 328 24.46 -15.17 11.00
C LEU A 328 25.12 -13.81 11.25
N SER A 329 26.00 -13.69 12.24
CA SER A 329 26.54 -12.38 12.66
C SER A 329 27.32 -11.70 11.52
N SER A 330 26.96 -10.44 11.27
CA SER A 330 27.68 -9.59 10.31
C SER A 330 28.97 -8.98 10.87
N GLY A 331 29.11 -8.94 12.21
CA GLY A 331 30.19 -8.21 12.88
C GLY A 331 30.04 -6.68 12.85
N ARG A 332 28.90 -6.13 12.41
CA ARG A 332 28.62 -4.68 12.44
C ARG A 332 28.15 -4.19 13.82
N GLN A 333 27.55 -5.07 14.61
CA GLN A 333 27.08 -4.76 15.96
C GLN A 333 28.23 -4.80 16.95
N THR A 334 28.19 -3.90 17.93
CA THR A 334 29.16 -3.89 19.02
C THR A 334 28.88 -5.03 20.02
N PRO A 335 29.89 -5.47 20.78
CA PRO A 335 29.67 -6.44 21.86
C PRO A 335 28.63 -5.98 22.89
N ASP A 336 28.55 -4.67 23.15
CA ASP A 336 27.60 -4.11 24.12
C ASP A 336 26.15 -4.19 23.63
N PHE A 337 25.91 -4.12 22.32
CA PHE A 337 24.58 -4.35 21.73
C PHE A 337 24.05 -5.75 22.09
N TYR A 338 24.87 -6.79 21.92
CA TYR A 338 24.47 -8.16 22.25
C TYR A 338 24.25 -8.36 23.75
N LYS A 339 25.02 -7.68 24.62
CA LYS A 339 24.78 -7.71 26.08
C LYS A 339 23.41 -7.13 26.43
N GLN A 340 23.03 -6.01 25.82
CA GLN A 340 21.71 -5.38 26.04
C GLN A 340 20.57 -6.27 25.54
N LEU A 341 20.73 -6.89 24.37
CA LEU A 341 19.77 -7.84 23.83
C LEU A 341 19.53 -9.01 24.81
N TRP A 342 20.60 -9.66 25.26
CA TRP A 342 20.49 -10.79 26.20
C TRP A 342 19.91 -10.36 27.55
N HIS A 343 20.28 -9.17 28.03
CA HIS A 343 19.71 -8.64 29.26
C HIS A 343 18.19 -8.49 29.16
N SER A 344 17.69 -7.85 28.10
CA SER A 344 16.24 -7.66 27.88
C SER A 344 15.49 -8.98 27.73
N LEU A 345 16.09 -10.00 27.09
CA LEU A 345 15.50 -11.33 27.03
C LEU A 345 15.38 -12.01 28.40
N THR A 346 16.36 -11.80 29.30
CA THR A 346 16.32 -12.37 30.64
C THR A 346 15.39 -11.62 31.59
N THR A 347 15.31 -10.29 31.49
CA THR A 347 14.52 -9.44 32.41
C THR A 347 13.08 -9.23 31.93
N ASP A 348 12.89 -8.88 30.66
CA ASP A 348 11.62 -8.43 30.10
C ASP A 348 10.93 -9.54 29.28
N GLY A 349 11.66 -10.62 29.01
CA GLY A 349 11.16 -11.81 28.32
C GLY A 349 10.99 -11.65 26.81
N HIS A 350 11.34 -10.50 26.24
CA HIS A 350 11.32 -10.25 24.80
C HIS A 350 12.34 -9.17 24.41
N TRP A 351 12.77 -9.17 23.15
CA TRP A 351 13.61 -8.13 22.55
C TRP A 351 13.17 -7.89 21.12
N GLN A 352 13.23 -6.65 20.66
CA GLN A 352 12.89 -6.29 19.30
C GLN A 352 13.85 -5.20 18.78
N GLY A 353 14.32 -5.35 17.54
CA GLY A 353 15.18 -4.36 16.94
C GLY A 353 15.71 -4.73 15.56
N GLU A 354 16.47 -3.81 14.99
CA GLU A 354 17.12 -3.99 13.70
C GLU A 354 18.54 -4.53 13.88
N ILE A 355 18.89 -5.55 13.10
CA ILE A 355 20.21 -6.17 13.14
C ILE A 355 20.70 -6.48 11.73
N TRP A 356 21.90 -6.02 11.40
CA TRP A 356 22.65 -6.51 10.24
C TRP A 356 23.15 -7.93 10.47
N ASN A 357 22.74 -8.84 9.61
CA ASN A 357 23.22 -10.21 9.54
C ASN A 357 23.85 -10.50 8.19
N ARG A 358 24.43 -11.70 8.07
CA ARG A 358 25.15 -12.19 6.91
C ARG A 358 24.54 -13.50 6.44
N ARG A 359 24.19 -13.55 5.16
CA ARG A 359 23.73 -14.75 4.47
C ARG A 359 24.88 -15.74 4.29
N LYS A 360 24.57 -17.01 3.99
CA LYS A 360 25.57 -18.03 3.64
C LYS A 360 26.47 -17.61 2.46
N THR A 361 25.95 -16.81 1.55
CA THR A 361 26.67 -16.24 0.39
C THR A 361 27.70 -15.18 0.77
N GLY A 362 27.67 -14.68 2.01
CA GLY A 362 28.51 -13.58 2.49
C GLY A 362 27.86 -12.19 2.37
N GLU A 363 26.73 -12.08 1.67
CA GLU A 363 25.94 -10.86 1.53
C GLU A 363 25.39 -10.39 2.89
N LEU A 364 25.51 -9.08 3.13
CA LEU A 364 24.96 -8.45 4.32
C LEU A 364 23.52 -8.03 4.06
N PHE A 365 22.63 -8.33 5.00
CA PHE A 365 21.24 -7.91 4.97
C PHE A 365 20.84 -7.34 6.32
N LEU A 366 19.92 -6.38 6.31
CA LEU A 366 19.30 -5.83 7.50
C LEU A 366 18.01 -6.58 7.77
N GLU A 367 17.92 -7.21 8.93
CA GLU A 367 16.68 -7.83 9.39
C GLU A 367 16.06 -7.03 10.53
N TYR A 368 14.73 -7.07 10.59
CA TYR A 368 13.99 -6.69 11.78
C TYR A 368 13.69 -7.97 12.56
N LEU A 369 14.23 -8.07 13.76
CA LEU A 369 14.25 -9.28 14.58
C LEU A 369 13.47 -9.06 15.87
N THR A 370 12.55 -9.97 16.14
CA THR A 370 11.83 -10.10 17.42
C THR A 370 12.21 -11.43 18.05
N ILE A 371 12.64 -11.43 19.30
CA ILE A 371 12.98 -12.62 20.07
C ILE A 371 12.12 -12.64 21.33
N THR A 372 11.48 -13.77 21.62
CA THR A 372 10.64 -13.97 22.81
C THR A 372 11.13 -15.18 23.59
N SER A 373 11.27 -15.04 24.91
CA SER A 373 11.56 -16.14 25.83
C SER A 373 10.29 -16.94 26.15
N ILE A 374 10.37 -18.27 26.08
CA ILE A 374 9.28 -19.18 26.41
C ILE A 374 9.62 -19.86 27.74
N ARG A 375 8.74 -19.73 28.72
CA ARG A 375 8.92 -20.28 30.06
C ARG A 375 8.16 -21.59 30.24
N ASP A 376 8.72 -22.48 31.05
CA ASP A 376 8.05 -23.73 31.45
C ASP A 376 7.06 -23.51 32.60
N SER A 377 6.46 -24.59 33.09
CA SER A 377 5.51 -24.57 34.21
C SER A 377 6.12 -24.14 35.55
N GLU A 378 7.45 -24.15 35.68
CA GLU A 378 8.18 -23.71 36.87
C GLU A 378 8.59 -22.23 36.77
N GLY A 379 8.32 -21.57 35.63
CA GLY A 379 8.63 -20.16 35.38
C GLY A 379 10.04 -19.93 34.85
N GLU A 380 10.81 -20.99 34.63
CA GLU A 380 12.17 -20.94 34.10
C GLU A 380 12.16 -20.85 32.58
N ILE A 381 13.18 -20.21 32.00
CA ILE A 381 13.28 -20.09 30.53
C ILE A 381 13.63 -21.45 29.95
N SER A 382 12.75 -21.95 29.09
CA SER A 382 12.89 -23.23 28.40
C SER A 382 13.46 -23.07 26.99
N HIS A 383 12.98 -22.08 26.24
CA HIS A 383 13.31 -21.85 24.83
C HIS A 383 13.30 -20.36 24.48
N TYR A 384 13.89 -20.02 23.34
CA TYR A 384 13.68 -18.71 22.69
C TYR A 384 13.12 -18.90 21.29
N ALA A 385 12.11 -18.11 20.94
CA ALA A 385 11.56 -18.04 19.60
C ALA A 385 11.94 -16.70 18.95
N ALA A 386 12.59 -16.76 17.80
CA ALA A 386 12.99 -15.62 17.00
C ALA A 386 12.18 -15.58 15.70
N ILE A 387 11.64 -14.41 15.38
CA ILE A 387 10.94 -14.13 14.12
C ILE A 387 11.64 -12.93 13.48
N PHE A 388 12.02 -13.06 12.20
CA PHE A 388 12.68 -11.98 11.48
C PHE A 388 12.23 -11.85 10.03
N SER A 389 12.30 -10.61 9.54
CA SER A 389 12.06 -10.27 8.14
C SER A 389 13.23 -9.46 7.59
N ASP A 390 13.56 -9.67 6.32
CA ASP A 390 14.54 -8.84 5.61
C ASP A 390 13.88 -7.51 5.22
N ILE A 391 14.39 -6.42 5.80
CA ILE A 391 13.93 -5.05 5.55
C ILE A 391 14.90 -4.26 4.66
N THR A 392 15.95 -4.90 4.13
CA THR A 392 17.01 -4.25 3.33
C THR A 392 16.44 -3.48 2.15
N GLN A 393 15.60 -4.13 1.33
CA GLN A 393 15.00 -3.48 0.16
C GLN A 393 14.04 -2.36 0.54
N ARG A 394 13.26 -2.55 1.61
CA ARG A 394 12.34 -1.53 2.11
C ARG A 394 13.10 -0.30 2.58
N ARG A 395 14.16 -0.47 3.35
CA ARG A 395 14.98 0.64 3.85
C ARG A 395 15.73 1.34 2.72
N GLN A 396 16.29 0.59 1.77
CA GLN A 396 16.89 1.16 0.58
C GLN A 396 15.87 1.95 -0.26
N ALA A 397 14.64 1.45 -0.38
CA ALA A 397 13.56 2.14 -1.07
C ALA A 397 13.12 3.40 -0.32
N GLU A 398 13.00 3.37 1.01
CA GLU A 398 12.67 4.53 1.84
C GLU A 398 13.78 5.60 1.77
N GLU A 399 15.05 5.21 1.84
CA GLU A 399 16.19 6.12 1.64
C GLU A 399 16.22 6.70 0.23
N ARG A 400 15.95 5.88 -0.79
CA ARG A 400 15.82 6.30 -2.19
C ARG A 400 14.66 7.27 -2.37
N LEU A 401 13.50 7.01 -1.78
CA LEU A 401 12.32 7.88 -1.83
C LEU A 401 12.59 9.21 -1.13
N GLY A 402 13.23 9.19 0.04
CA GLY A 402 13.65 10.41 0.74
C GLY A 402 14.64 11.24 -0.10
N TYR A 403 15.58 10.56 -0.77
CA TYR A 403 16.50 11.22 -1.69
C TYR A 403 15.79 11.82 -2.91
N LEU A 404 14.88 11.07 -3.56
CA LEU A 404 14.08 11.53 -4.70
C LEU A 404 13.10 12.66 -4.34
N ALA A 405 12.61 12.68 -3.10
CA ALA A 405 11.75 13.75 -2.60
C ALA A 405 12.49 15.08 -2.44
N THR A 406 13.82 15.05 -2.33
CA THR A 406 14.64 16.23 -2.02
C THR A 406 15.68 16.59 -3.09
N HIS A 407 15.97 15.70 -4.04
CA HIS A 407 17.00 15.88 -5.07
C HIS A 407 16.48 15.62 -6.49
N ASP A 408 17.04 16.33 -7.47
CA ASP A 408 16.81 16.09 -8.89
C ASP A 408 17.60 14.86 -9.38
N VAL A 409 16.93 13.95 -10.09
CA VAL A 409 17.50 12.66 -10.48
C VAL A 409 18.59 12.78 -11.54
N LEU A 410 18.49 13.80 -12.41
CA LEU A 410 19.41 13.97 -13.53
C LEU A 410 20.73 14.60 -13.07
N THR A 411 20.63 15.66 -12.25
CA THR A 411 21.77 16.50 -11.86
C THR A 411 22.28 16.24 -10.45
N ASN A 412 21.54 15.47 -9.65
CA ASN A 412 21.86 15.16 -8.25
C ASN A 412 21.90 16.40 -7.32
N LEU A 413 21.40 17.54 -7.81
CA LEU A 413 21.24 18.79 -7.04
C LEU A 413 19.98 18.73 -6.17
N ALA A 414 19.82 19.71 -5.27
CA ALA A 414 18.55 19.90 -4.58
C ALA A 414 17.41 20.10 -5.61
N ASN A 415 16.23 19.58 -5.31
CA ASN A 415 15.03 19.92 -6.07
C ASN A 415 14.36 21.16 -5.46
N ARG A 416 13.26 21.59 -6.08
CA ARG A 416 12.48 22.76 -5.62
C ARG A 416 12.08 22.68 -4.14
N MET A 417 11.68 21.51 -3.65
CA MET A 417 11.23 21.34 -2.26
C MET A 417 12.38 21.59 -1.27
N LEU A 418 13.53 20.95 -1.49
CA LEU A 418 14.71 21.14 -0.63
C LEU A 418 15.27 22.57 -0.74
N PHE A 419 15.17 23.18 -1.92
CA PHE A 419 15.57 24.57 -2.13
C PHE A 419 14.73 25.55 -1.29
N GLU A 420 13.40 25.45 -1.35
CA GLU A 420 12.47 26.29 -0.58
C GLU A 420 12.68 26.12 0.93
N GLU A 421 12.89 24.89 1.40
CA GLU A 421 13.20 24.60 2.81
C GLU A 421 14.52 25.27 3.25
N ARG A 422 15.58 25.13 2.44
CA ARG A 422 16.90 25.74 2.71
C ARG A 422 16.83 27.26 2.71
N LEU A 423 16.11 27.85 1.76
CA LEU A 423 15.91 29.29 1.70
C LEU A 423 15.15 29.81 2.94
N ALA A 424 14.06 29.15 3.33
CA ALA A 424 13.33 29.53 4.53
C ALA A 424 14.22 29.48 5.79
N HIS A 425 15.03 28.43 5.93
CA HIS A 425 15.98 28.30 7.02
C HIS A 425 17.06 29.40 6.98
N ALA A 426 17.61 29.70 5.81
CA ALA A 426 18.59 30.76 5.60
C ALA A 426 18.04 32.14 5.98
N ILE A 427 16.79 32.45 5.61
CA ILE A 427 16.09 33.69 5.97
C ILE A 427 15.96 33.82 7.49
N VAL A 428 15.51 32.76 8.17
CA VAL A 428 15.38 32.75 9.65
C VAL A 428 16.74 32.99 10.31
N HIS A 429 17.80 32.37 9.80
CA HIS A 429 19.16 32.53 10.31
C HIS A 429 19.69 33.95 10.08
N ALA A 430 19.51 34.49 8.88
CA ALA A 430 19.94 35.82 8.48
C ALA A 430 19.23 36.91 9.27
N LYS A 431 17.92 36.75 9.53
CA LYS A 431 17.13 37.65 10.40
C LYS A 431 17.71 37.74 11.81
N ARG A 432 18.18 36.61 12.37
CA ARG A 432 18.78 36.56 13.72
C ARG A 432 20.15 37.22 13.78
N LEU A 433 20.96 37.07 12.73
CA LEU A 433 22.32 37.59 12.66
C LEU A 433 22.44 38.99 12.04
N GLY A 434 21.35 39.55 11.51
CA GLY A 434 21.35 40.83 10.79
C GLY A 434 22.13 40.77 9.47
N ARG A 435 22.16 39.59 8.82
CA ARG A 435 22.84 39.36 7.54
C ARG A 435 21.86 39.34 6.37
N LYS A 436 22.38 39.40 5.15
CA LYS A 436 21.59 39.27 3.92
C LYS A 436 21.69 37.85 3.35
N VAL A 437 20.68 37.48 2.54
CA VAL A 437 20.65 36.25 1.75
C VAL A 437 20.36 36.64 0.31
N ALA A 438 21.09 36.08 -0.65
CA ALA A 438 20.80 36.31 -2.05
C ALA A 438 20.20 35.06 -2.69
N VAL A 439 19.14 35.24 -3.46
CA VAL A 439 18.56 34.21 -4.32
C VAL A 439 18.94 34.53 -5.76
N MET A 440 19.55 33.56 -6.45
CA MET A 440 19.79 33.66 -7.88
C MET A 440 18.91 32.65 -8.61
N TYR A 441 18.19 33.11 -9.64
CA TYR A 441 17.46 32.26 -10.56
C TYR A 441 18.16 32.29 -11.92
N LEU A 442 18.48 31.14 -12.48
CA LEU A 442 19.30 30.96 -13.66
C LEU A 442 18.54 30.11 -14.68
N ASP A 443 18.56 30.52 -15.94
CA ASP A 443 18.01 29.76 -17.05
C ASP A 443 19.01 29.68 -18.19
N LEU A 444 19.07 28.53 -18.86
CA LEU A 444 19.99 28.31 -19.97
C LEU A 444 19.41 28.81 -21.30
N ASP A 445 20.05 29.84 -21.84
CA ASP A 445 19.65 30.47 -23.08
C ASP A 445 19.67 29.47 -24.25
N ARG A 446 18.54 29.39 -24.96
CA ARG A 446 18.39 28.57 -26.17
C ARG A 446 18.66 27.07 -25.92
N PHE A 447 18.54 26.57 -24.69
CA PHE A 447 18.70 25.14 -24.41
C PHE A 447 17.77 24.24 -25.23
N LYS A 448 16.55 24.73 -25.54
CA LYS A 448 15.63 24.04 -26.45
C LYS A 448 16.27 23.72 -27.82
N LEU A 449 17.10 24.61 -28.37
CA LEU A 449 17.79 24.37 -29.64
C LEU A 449 18.76 23.19 -29.54
N VAL A 450 19.42 23.02 -28.38
CA VAL A 450 20.30 21.87 -28.12
C VAL A 450 19.50 20.57 -28.17
N ASN A 451 18.35 20.52 -27.47
CA ASN A 451 17.47 19.36 -27.50
C ASN A 451 16.92 19.06 -28.90
N ASP A 452 16.46 20.09 -29.62
CA ASP A 452 15.86 19.94 -30.95
C ASP A 452 16.90 19.50 -31.99
N THR A 453 18.18 19.87 -31.83
CA THR A 453 19.25 19.58 -32.79
C THR A 453 20.01 18.28 -32.49
N LEU A 454 20.26 17.98 -31.21
CA LEU A 454 21.14 16.88 -30.77
C LEU A 454 20.41 15.80 -29.98
N GLY A 455 19.12 16.00 -29.69
CA GLY A 455 18.28 15.07 -28.93
C GLY A 455 18.40 15.26 -27.41
N HIS A 456 17.40 14.75 -26.70
CA HIS A 456 17.28 14.91 -25.24
C HIS A 456 18.46 14.35 -24.45
N ASN A 457 19.09 13.25 -24.90
CA ASN A 457 20.27 12.69 -24.23
C ASN A 457 21.46 13.67 -24.22
N ALA A 458 21.64 14.44 -25.29
CA ALA A 458 22.69 15.46 -25.33
C ALA A 458 22.35 16.64 -24.42
N GLY A 459 21.07 17.06 -24.37
CA GLY A 459 20.60 18.06 -23.42
C GLY A 459 20.79 17.64 -21.96
N ASP A 460 20.54 16.37 -21.65
CA ASP A 460 20.73 15.80 -20.31
C ASP A 460 22.21 15.87 -19.87
N GLU A 461 23.15 15.58 -20.76
CA GLU A 461 24.59 15.73 -20.48
C GLU A 461 25.02 17.20 -20.36
N VAL A 462 24.44 18.12 -21.14
CA VAL A 462 24.63 19.57 -20.93
C VAL A 462 24.19 19.96 -19.53
N LEU A 463 23.00 19.54 -19.09
CA LEU A 463 22.46 19.89 -17.77
C LEU A 463 23.33 19.37 -16.63
N LYS A 464 23.87 18.15 -16.74
CA LYS A 464 24.83 17.61 -15.76
C LYS A 464 26.11 18.43 -15.71
N MET A 465 26.70 18.75 -16.87
CA MET A 465 27.93 19.55 -16.93
C MET A 465 27.73 20.96 -16.38
N VAL A 466 26.58 21.58 -16.67
CA VAL A 466 26.21 22.88 -16.11
C VAL A 466 26.04 22.80 -14.60
N ALA A 467 25.35 21.77 -14.09
CA ALA A 467 25.20 21.55 -12.64
C ALA A 467 26.57 21.44 -11.94
N GLU A 468 27.48 20.63 -12.49
CA GLU A 468 28.85 20.48 -11.98
C GLU A 468 29.62 21.81 -11.98
N ARG A 469 29.52 22.58 -13.06
CA ARG A 469 30.16 23.91 -13.17
C ARG A 469 29.62 24.89 -12.14
N ILE A 470 28.31 24.91 -11.90
CA ILE A 470 27.69 25.80 -10.91
C ILE A 470 28.19 25.42 -9.50
N VAL A 471 28.11 24.14 -9.14
CA VAL A 471 28.55 23.63 -7.83
C VAL A 471 30.03 23.93 -7.56
N ALA A 472 30.88 23.80 -8.58
CA ALA A 472 32.31 24.09 -8.46
C ALA A 472 32.66 25.58 -8.18
N LYS A 473 31.71 26.51 -8.38
CA LYS A 473 31.94 27.95 -8.21
C LYS A 473 31.28 28.57 -6.99
N VAL A 474 30.50 27.79 -6.26
CA VAL A 474 29.82 28.22 -5.04
C VAL A 474 30.47 27.60 -3.80
N ARG A 475 30.19 28.12 -2.62
CA ARG A 475 30.72 27.60 -1.36
C ARG A 475 29.93 26.36 -0.92
N ALA A 476 30.52 25.54 -0.06
CA ALA A 476 29.84 24.37 0.49
C ALA A 476 28.58 24.71 1.33
N ASN A 477 28.49 25.94 1.86
CA ASN A 477 27.30 26.42 2.57
C ASN A 477 26.23 26.99 1.63
N ASP A 478 26.55 27.26 0.37
CA ASP A 478 25.58 27.75 -0.60
C ASP A 478 24.76 26.56 -1.13
N THR A 479 23.46 26.78 -1.36
CA THR A 479 22.58 25.73 -1.90
C THR A 479 22.41 25.94 -3.40
N VAL A 480 22.57 24.87 -4.18
CA VAL A 480 22.28 24.85 -5.62
C VAL A 480 21.18 23.83 -5.88
N ALA A 481 20.16 24.26 -6.62
CA ALA A 481 19.01 23.45 -6.98
C ALA A 481 18.71 23.51 -8.47
N ARG A 482 18.07 22.46 -8.98
CA ARG A 482 17.42 22.48 -10.28
C ARG A 482 15.91 22.59 -10.07
N MET A 483 15.32 23.64 -10.63
CA MET A 483 13.91 23.97 -10.43
C MET A 483 13.01 23.20 -11.40
N GLY A 484 13.55 22.84 -12.57
CA GLY A 484 12.90 22.04 -13.60
C GLY A 484 13.40 22.44 -14.98
N GLY A 485 13.32 21.56 -15.98
CA GLY A 485 13.78 21.87 -17.34
C GLY A 485 15.25 22.33 -17.38
N ASP A 486 15.48 23.54 -17.87
CA ASP A 486 16.75 24.26 -17.99
C ASP A 486 16.99 25.32 -16.91
N GLU A 487 16.18 25.30 -15.85
CA GLU A 487 16.22 26.29 -14.76
C GLU A 487 16.96 25.77 -13.53
N PHE A 488 17.85 26.61 -12.99
CA PHE A 488 18.60 26.39 -11.76
C PHE A 488 18.38 27.55 -10.79
N ALA A 489 18.45 27.28 -9.49
CA ALA A 489 18.37 28.30 -8.46
C ALA A 489 19.47 28.13 -7.43
N LEU A 490 19.93 29.25 -6.86
CA LEU A 490 20.96 29.28 -5.84
C LEU A 490 20.52 30.11 -4.64
N VAL A 491 20.89 29.64 -3.45
CA VAL A 491 20.83 30.41 -2.20
C VAL A 491 22.26 30.70 -1.76
N LEU A 492 22.63 31.97 -1.73
CA LEU A 492 23.90 32.42 -1.15
C LEU A 492 23.63 32.94 0.26
N GLU A 493 24.16 32.23 1.25
CA GLU A 493 24.02 32.56 2.65
C GLU A 493 25.14 33.52 3.11
N GLU A 494 24.90 34.22 4.22
CA GLU A 494 25.91 35.07 4.85
C GLU A 494 26.48 36.19 3.95
N VAL A 495 25.59 36.88 3.22
CA VAL A 495 25.99 38.00 2.35
C VAL A 495 26.20 39.26 3.19
N ASP A 496 27.42 39.78 3.21
CA ASP A 496 27.76 41.07 3.85
C ASP A 496 27.60 42.24 2.87
N ASP A 497 27.98 42.05 1.59
CA ASP A 497 27.94 43.08 0.54
C ASP A 497 27.31 42.53 -0.75
N VAL A 498 26.33 43.25 -1.31
CA VAL A 498 25.64 42.90 -2.55
C VAL A 498 26.60 42.85 -3.76
N ARG A 499 27.72 43.58 -3.71
CA ARG A 499 28.77 43.50 -4.74
C ARG A 499 29.38 42.11 -4.84
N ASP A 500 29.41 41.35 -3.75
CA ASP A 500 29.94 39.98 -3.74
C ASP A 500 29.02 39.01 -4.47
N VAL A 501 27.72 39.23 -4.35
CA VAL A 501 26.68 38.51 -5.10
C VAL A 501 26.87 38.75 -6.60
N GLY A 502 27.08 40.00 -7.02
CA GLY A 502 27.36 40.33 -8.43
C GLY A 502 28.66 39.70 -8.95
N ARG A 503 29.70 39.57 -8.10
CA ARG A 503 30.93 38.85 -8.45
C ARG A 503 30.70 37.36 -8.65
N VAL A 504 29.87 36.73 -7.82
CA VAL A 504 29.50 35.31 -7.99
C VAL A 504 28.69 35.12 -9.28
N ALA A 505 27.70 35.98 -9.54
CA ALA A 505 26.90 35.92 -10.76
C ALA A 505 27.76 36.04 -12.02
N ARG A 506 28.73 36.96 -12.06
CA ARG A 506 29.67 37.08 -13.18
C ARG A 506 30.54 35.84 -13.38
N LYS A 507 31.04 35.25 -12.30
CA LYS A 507 31.80 34.00 -12.37
C LYS A 507 30.96 32.85 -12.93
N LEU A 508 29.66 32.79 -12.58
CA LEU A 508 28.74 31.78 -13.11
C LEU A 508 28.47 31.98 -14.59
N LEU A 509 28.25 33.22 -15.06
CA LEU A 509 28.14 33.54 -16.49
C LEU A 509 29.37 33.02 -17.26
N ASP A 510 30.58 33.37 -16.79
CA ASP A 510 31.84 33.01 -17.47
C ASP A 510 32.10 31.50 -17.48
N GLU A 511 31.76 30.79 -16.39
CA GLU A 511 32.03 29.34 -16.29
C GLU A 511 31.02 28.52 -17.08
N VAL A 512 29.73 28.84 -16.96
CA VAL A 512 28.66 28.14 -17.70
C VAL A 512 28.84 28.36 -19.21
N GLY A 513 29.19 29.59 -19.63
CA GLY A 513 29.40 29.97 -21.03
C GLY A 513 30.56 29.29 -21.76
N ARG A 514 31.40 28.50 -21.07
CA ARG A 514 32.50 27.75 -21.72
C ARG A 514 31.97 26.64 -22.62
N ALA A 515 32.74 26.31 -23.66
CA ALA A 515 32.45 25.17 -24.52
C ALA A 515 32.23 23.87 -23.71
N ILE A 516 31.18 23.12 -24.02
CA ILE A 516 30.88 21.80 -23.48
C ILE A 516 31.12 20.80 -24.62
N ASP A 517 32.03 19.85 -24.42
CA ASP A 517 32.25 18.77 -25.39
C ASP A 517 31.24 17.64 -25.16
N ILE A 518 30.40 17.38 -26.16
CA ILE A 518 29.46 16.25 -26.17
C ILE A 518 29.71 15.42 -27.43
N GLY A 519 30.39 14.29 -27.26
CA GLY A 519 30.66 13.36 -28.36
C GLY A 519 31.59 13.92 -29.44
N GLY A 520 32.55 14.77 -29.07
CA GLY A 520 33.52 15.38 -29.98
C GLY A 520 33.03 16.65 -30.69
N ARG A 521 31.97 17.28 -30.16
CA ARG A 521 31.38 18.53 -30.67
C ARG A 521 31.35 19.56 -29.55
N GLU A 522 31.83 20.75 -29.82
CA GLU A 522 31.78 21.87 -28.89
C GLU A 522 30.42 22.57 -28.95
N ILE A 523 29.72 22.61 -27.82
CA ILE A 523 28.43 23.27 -27.64
C ILE A 523 28.61 24.45 -26.69
N PHE A 524 27.99 25.58 -27.04
CA PHE A 524 27.99 26.78 -26.21
C PHE A 524 26.57 27.03 -25.70
N VAL A 525 26.44 27.14 -24.39
CA VAL A 525 25.19 27.49 -23.72
C VAL A 525 25.50 28.61 -22.73
N THR A 526 24.73 29.69 -22.79
CA THR A 526 24.91 30.84 -21.89
C THR A 526 23.78 30.88 -20.87
N PRO A 527 24.03 31.33 -19.63
CA PRO A 527 22.96 31.52 -18.67
C PRO A 527 22.43 32.97 -18.66
N SER A 528 21.13 33.13 -18.45
CA SER A 528 20.53 34.40 -18.02
C SER A 528 20.23 34.30 -16.52
N ILE A 529 20.67 35.29 -15.72
CA ILE A 529 20.59 35.23 -14.25
C ILE A 529 19.78 36.40 -13.69
N GLY A 530 18.80 36.12 -12.84
CA GLY A 530 18.09 37.09 -12.03
C GLY A 530 18.45 36.95 -10.56
N ILE A 531 18.51 38.06 -9.83
CA ILE A 531 18.99 38.09 -8.45
C ILE A 531 18.02 38.88 -7.58
N SER A 532 17.60 38.32 -6.46
CA SER A 532 16.88 39.04 -5.40
C SER A 532 17.62 38.92 -4.05
N ILE A 533 17.46 39.91 -3.19
CA ILE A 533 18.20 40.07 -1.94
C ILE A 533 17.24 40.19 -0.76
N TYR A 534 17.35 39.28 0.20
CA TYR A 534 16.73 39.44 1.52
C TYR A 534 17.59 40.38 2.39
N PRO A 535 16.98 41.32 3.15
CA PRO A 535 15.55 41.64 3.22
C PRO A 535 15.10 42.76 2.26
N ASP A 536 15.98 43.21 1.35
CA ASP A 536 15.76 44.43 0.54
C ASP A 536 14.62 44.27 -0.48
N ASP A 537 14.52 43.11 -1.12
CA ASP A 537 13.55 42.82 -2.19
C ASP A 537 12.31 42.07 -1.68
N GLY A 538 12.42 41.37 -0.55
CA GLY A 538 11.32 40.59 0.04
C GLY A 538 11.71 39.97 1.38
N THR A 539 10.72 39.56 2.16
CA THR A 539 10.93 38.95 3.50
C THR A 539 10.59 37.47 3.58
N GLU A 540 9.86 36.94 2.60
CA GLU A 540 9.44 35.55 2.53
C GLU A 540 10.16 34.84 1.37
N ALA A 541 10.32 33.51 1.49
CA ALA A 541 11.03 32.70 0.50
C ALA A 541 10.35 32.74 -0.89
N GLU A 542 9.01 32.63 -0.93
CA GLU A 542 8.24 32.66 -2.18
C GLU A 542 8.40 33.98 -2.94
N ASP A 543 8.36 35.10 -2.22
CA ASP A 543 8.55 36.43 -2.81
C ASP A 543 9.94 36.56 -3.43
N LEU A 544 11.00 36.16 -2.71
CA LEU A 544 12.36 36.25 -3.22
C LEU A 544 12.58 35.39 -4.47
N ILE A 545 12.00 34.18 -4.51
CA ILE A 545 12.07 33.30 -5.69
C ILE A 545 11.36 33.96 -6.87
N LEU A 546 10.14 34.46 -6.67
CA LEU A 546 9.35 35.10 -7.72
C LEU A 546 10.07 36.33 -8.29
N LEU A 547 10.66 37.16 -7.42
CA LEU A 547 11.35 38.38 -7.83
C LEU A 547 12.67 38.08 -8.54
N ALA A 548 13.39 37.03 -8.13
CA ALA A 548 14.59 36.57 -8.83
C ALA A 548 14.24 36.02 -10.22
N ASP A 549 13.15 35.27 -10.37
CA ASP A 549 12.64 34.79 -11.66
C ASP A 549 12.26 35.97 -12.59
N GLN A 550 11.55 36.97 -12.06
CA GLN A 550 11.23 38.19 -12.82
C GLN A 550 12.48 38.94 -13.30
N ALA A 551 13.50 39.06 -12.45
CA ALA A 551 14.76 39.68 -12.81
C ALA A 551 15.51 38.87 -13.88
N MET A 552 15.41 37.53 -13.85
CA MET A 552 16.02 36.63 -14.83
C MET A 552 15.35 36.80 -16.20
N TYR A 553 14.03 36.93 -16.24
CA TYR A 553 13.32 37.26 -17.47
C TYR A 553 13.72 38.65 -18.01
N GLY A 554 13.94 39.61 -17.12
CA GLY A 554 14.55 40.91 -17.44
C GLY A 554 15.91 40.76 -18.14
N ALA A 555 16.79 39.92 -17.59
CA ALA A 555 18.10 39.61 -18.18
C ALA A 555 17.98 38.99 -19.59
N LYS A 556 17.02 38.09 -19.82
CA LYS A 556 16.75 37.51 -21.15
C LYS A 556 16.34 38.57 -22.18
N SER A 557 15.57 39.58 -21.75
CA SER A 557 15.10 40.64 -22.64
C SER A 557 16.18 41.64 -23.03
N ARG A 558 17.23 41.79 -22.21
CA ARG A 558 18.32 42.77 -22.38
C ARG A 558 19.53 42.25 -23.17
N GLY A 559 19.43 41.08 -23.79
CA GLY A 559 20.48 40.54 -24.66
C GLY A 559 20.95 39.13 -24.31
N ARG A 560 20.46 38.52 -23.22
CA ARG A 560 20.88 37.19 -22.72
C ARG A 560 22.36 37.16 -22.31
N ASN A 561 22.82 36.07 -21.68
CA ASN A 561 24.19 35.99 -21.12
C ASN A 561 24.57 37.16 -20.19
N VAL A 562 23.60 37.64 -19.40
CA VAL A 562 23.78 38.74 -18.44
C VAL A 562 23.10 38.39 -17.13
N PHE A 563 23.49 39.07 -16.05
CA PHE A 563 22.78 39.01 -14.79
C PHE A 563 22.07 40.33 -14.51
N GLN A 564 20.96 40.27 -13.78
CA GLN A 564 20.20 41.45 -13.36
C GLN A 564 19.74 41.30 -11.91
N PHE A 565 19.96 42.34 -11.12
CA PHE A 565 19.30 42.46 -9.82
C PHE A 565 17.85 42.88 -10.01
N PHE A 566 16.97 42.36 -9.16
CA PHE A 566 15.61 42.84 -9.06
C PHE A 566 15.63 44.31 -8.64
N GLU A 567 14.96 45.16 -9.42
CA GLU A 567 14.70 46.54 -9.06
C GLU A 567 13.18 46.69 -8.90
N SER A 568 12.73 47.30 -7.80
CA SER A 568 11.32 47.44 -7.40
C SER A 568 10.42 48.20 -8.40
N LYS A 569 10.95 48.60 -9.56
CA LYS A 569 10.22 49.19 -10.69
C LYS A 569 9.66 48.16 -11.69
N MET A 570 9.95 46.86 -11.55
CA MET A 570 9.63 45.86 -12.58
C MET A 570 8.20 45.28 -12.57
N THR A 571 7.47 45.29 -11.44
CA THR A 571 6.11 44.68 -11.38
C THR A 571 5.05 45.48 -12.14
N SER A 572 5.20 46.81 -12.24
CA SER A 572 4.32 47.65 -13.07
C SER A 572 4.50 47.41 -14.56
N SER A 573 5.71 47.04 -15.00
CA SER A 573 6.05 46.89 -16.42
C SER A 573 5.39 45.67 -17.06
N ALA A 574 5.26 44.54 -16.36
CA ALA A 574 4.64 43.35 -16.96
C ALA A 574 3.13 43.54 -17.24
N ILE A 575 2.41 44.20 -16.33
CA ILE A 575 1.00 44.57 -16.53
C ILE A 575 0.89 45.64 -17.63
N GLU A 576 1.73 46.67 -17.59
CA GLU A 576 1.76 47.73 -18.61
C GLU A 576 2.10 47.19 -20.01
N GLN A 577 2.95 46.16 -20.10
CA GLN A 577 3.27 45.47 -21.36
C GLN A 577 2.06 44.68 -21.89
N LEU A 578 1.33 43.96 -21.02
CA LEU A 578 0.10 43.25 -21.40
C LEU A 578 -0.99 44.22 -21.87
N GLU A 579 -1.17 45.35 -21.18
CA GLU A 579 -2.10 46.41 -21.58
C GLU A 579 -1.70 47.03 -22.93
N THR A 580 -0.42 47.35 -23.09
CA THR A 580 0.11 47.92 -24.34
C THR A 580 -0.04 46.95 -25.52
N LEU A 581 0.11 45.64 -25.33
CA LEU A 581 -0.15 44.65 -26.38
C LEU A 581 -1.62 44.61 -26.81
N GLY A 582 -2.55 44.65 -25.85
CA GLY A 582 -3.99 44.75 -26.15
C GLY A 582 -4.39 46.07 -26.80
N GLU A 583 -3.64 47.14 -26.55
CA GLU A 583 -3.80 48.44 -27.20
C GLU A 583 -3.24 48.46 -28.63
N LEU A 584 -2.08 47.84 -28.88
CA LEU A 584 -1.47 47.77 -30.22
C LEU A 584 -2.35 47.04 -31.24
N HIS A 585 -3.03 45.97 -30.82
CA HIS A 585 -3.97 45.26 -31.70
C HIS A 585 -5.15 46.17 -32.10
N ARG A 586 -5.67 46.97 -31.16
CA ARG A 586 -6.75 47.94 -31.43
C ARG A 586 -6.27 49.12 -32.26
N ALA A 587 -5.03 49.58 -32.04
CA ALA A 587 -4.44 50.71 -32.76
C ALA A 587 -4.40 50.49 -34.27
N LEU A 588 -4.15 49.25 -34.71
CA LEU A 588 -4.17 48.88 -36.13
C LEU A 588 -5.58 48.95 -36.72
N GLU A 589 -6.59 48.48 -35.99
CA GLU A 589 -8.00 48.50 -36.43
C GLU A 589 -8.59 49.92 -36.40
N GLN A 590 -8.15 50.77 -35.48
CA GLN A 590 -8.71 52.10 -35.22
C GLN A 590 -7.95 53.24 -35.93
N ASN A 591 -7.03 52.91 -36.85
CA ASN A 591 -6.21 53.89 -37.60
C ASN A 591 -5.44 54.86 -36.69
N GLU A 592 -4.87 54.36 -35.60
CA GLU A 592 -4.09 55.16 -34.65
C GLU A 592 -2.61 55.31 -35.04
N PHE A 593 -2.14 54.54 -36.03
CA PHE A 593 -0.79 54.66 -36.56
C PHE A 593 -0.67 55.81 -37.57
N ARG A 594 0.48 56.48 -37.57
CA ARG A 594 0.88 57.50 -38.55
C ARG A 594 2.34 57.33 -38.92
N LEU A 595 2.70 57.74 -40.14
CA LEU A 595 4.09 57.84 -40.57
C LEU A 595 4.56 59.28 -40.49
N PHE A 596 5.69 59.47 -39.83
CA PHE A 596 6.47 60.70 -39.87
C PHE A 596 7.66 60.43 -40.77
N TYR A 597 8.17 61.48 -41.40
CA TYR A 597 9.18 61.38 -42.44
C TYR A 597 10.37 62.24 -42.07
N GLN A 598 11.56 61.69 -42.17
CA GLN A 598 12.81 62.41 -41.93
C GLN A 598 13.68 62.40 -43.19
N PRO A 599 14.04 63.58 -43.73
CA PRO A 599 14.86 63.65 -44.94
C PRO A 599 16.32 63.30 -44.67
N GLN A 600 16.92 62.61 -45.65
CA GLN A 600 18.34 62.30 -45.78
C GLN A 600 18.96 63.23 -46.82
N TYR A 601 20.09 63.84 -46.47
CA TYR A 601 20.76 64.82 -47.31
C TYR A 601 22.08 64.29 -47.83
N ASP A 602 22.36 64.55 -49.10
CA ASP A 602 23.69 64.42 -49.67
C ASP A 602 24.59 65.53 -49.10
N LEU A 603 25.67 65.14 -48.43
CA LEU A 603 26.53 66.09 -47.70
C LEU A 603 27.40 66.96 -48.63
N ALA A 604 27.50 66.61 -49.91
CA ALA A 604 28.25 67.38 -50.91
C ALA A 604 27.38 68.45 -51.59
N SER A 605 26.13 68.14 -51.92
CA SER A 605 25.22 69.01 -52.69
C SER A 605 24.12 69.66 -51.85
N GLY A 606 23.86 69.15 -50.64
CA GLY A 606 22.77 69.61 -49.78
C GLY A 606 21.37 69.27 -50.28
N ARG A 607 21.26 68.40 -51.30
CA ARG A 607 19.97 67.94 -51.83
C ARG A 607 19.43 66.78 -51.00
N ILE A 608 18.11 66.66 -50.97
CA ILE A 608 17.43 65.49 -50.41
C ILE A 608 17.66 64.32 -51.37
N VAL A 609 18.15 63.21 -50.85
CA VAL A 609 18.42 61.98 -51.60
C VAL A 609 17.63 60.77 -51.09
N GLY A 610 17.07 60.88 -49.90
CA GLY A 610 16.20 59.88 -49.31
C GLY A 610 15.28 60.48 -48.27
N VAL A 611 14.25 59.73 -47.88
CA VAL A 611 13.33 60.06 -46.80
C VAL A 611 13.00 58.80 -46.03
N GLU A 612 13.33 58.77 -44.74
CA GLU A 612 13.01 57.64 -43.88
C GLU A 612 11.59 57.76 -43.32
N ALA A 613 10.81 56.69 -43.46
CA ALA A 613 9.46 56.56 -42.91
C ALA A 613 9.48 55.96 -41.51
N LEU A 614 9.15 56.78 -40.53
CA LEU A 614 9.21 56.48 -39.11
C LEU A 614 7.80 56.33 -38.53
N LEU A 615 7.48 55.12 -38.04
CA LEU A 615 6.19 54.84 -37.43
C LEU A 615 5.96 55.68 -36.18
N ARG A 616 4.74 56.17 -35.98
CA ARG A 616 4.29 56.86 -34.77
C ARG A 616 2.92 56.33 -34.38
N TRP A 617 2.69 56.23 -33.07
CA TRP A 617 1.40 55.80 -32.55
C TRP A 617 0.70 56.98 -31.86
N LEU A 618 -0.41 57.43 -32.44
CA LEU A 618 -1.29 58.45 -31.86
C LEU A 618 -2.30 57.78 -30.93
N HIS A 619 -1.87 57.50 -29.71
CA HIS A 619 -2.70 56.88 -28.71
C HIS A 619 -3.76 57.87 -28.17
N PRO A 620 -5.06 57.50 -28.08
CA PRO A 620 -6.14 58.40 -27.68
C PRO A 620 -5.96 59.09 -26.32
N ARG A 621 -5.40 58.36 -25.34
CA ARG A 621 -5.08 58.87 -23.99
C ARG A 621 -3.64 59.38 -23.81
N ARG A 622 -2.64 58.66 -24.35
CA ARG A 622 -1.21 58.95 -24.15
C ARG A 622 -0.64 59.98 -25.14
N GLY A 623 -1.38 60.35 -26.18
CA GLY A 623 -0.89 61.23 -27.23
C GLY A 623 0.10 60.49 -28.15
N LEU A 624 1.16 61.18 -28.59
CA LEU A 624 2.15 60.60 -29.50
C LEU A 624 3.13 59.69 -28.73
N VAL A 625 2.99 58.37 -28.90
CA VAL A 625 3.89 57.37 -28.30
C VAL A 625 5.09 57.12 -29.23
N PRO A 626 6.34 57.22 -28.74
CA PRO A 626 7.53 57.04 -29.55
C PRO A 626 7.77 55.54 -29.88
N PRO A 627 8.45 55.23 -31.01
CA PRO A 627 8.74 53.85 -31.44
C PRO A 627 9.40 52.97 -30.38
N GLY A 628 10.36 53.52 -29.62
CA GLY A 628 11.13 52.79 -28.62
C GLY A 628 10.25 52.13 -27.53
N ASP A 629 9.07 52.68 -27.27
CA ASP A 629 8.18 52.19 -26.21
C ASP A 629 7.33 51.00 -26.68
N PHE A 630 7.09 50.82 -27.98
CA PHE A 630 6.14 49.81 -28.48
C PHE A 630 6.65 48.88 -29.58
N ILE A 631 7.66 49.26 -30.38
CA ILE A 631 8.19 48.41 -31.46
C ILE A 631 8.75 47.10 -30.90
N GLY A 632 9.55 47.16 -29.83
CA GLY A 632 10.09 45.96 -29.20
C GLY A 632 9.00 45.02 -28.65
N LEU A 633 7.84 45.55 -28.25
CA LEU A 633 6.68 44.74 -27.85
C LEU A 633 5.96 44.13 -29.06
N ALA A 634 5.81 44.89 -30.15
CA ALA A 634 5.20 44.43 -31.39
C ALA A 634 6.01 43.28 -32.03
N GLU A 635 7.34 43.35 -31.99
CA GLU A 635 8.23 42.30 -32.51
C GLU A 635 8.07 40.97 -31.77
N ARG A 636 7.93 41.03 -30.44
CA ARG A 636 7.70 39.85 -29.60
C ARG A 636 6.32 39.22 -29.85
N SER A 637 5.31 40.01 -30.15
CA SER A 637 3.89 39.60 -30.20
C SER A 637 3.33 39.21 -31.57
N ALA A 638 4.16 39.03 -32.60
CA ALA A 638 3.76 38.80 -34.00
C ALA A 638 2.99 39.96 -34.65
N LEU A 639 2.54 40.96 -33.87
CA LEU A 639 1.88 42.17 -34.35
C LEU A 639 2.76 43.03 -35.26
N ILE A 640 4.09 42.87 -35.20
CA ILE A 640 5.01 43.56 -36.13
C ILE A 640 4.74 43.21 -37.60
N VAL A 641 4.23 42.02 -37.90
CA VAL A 641 3.93 41.60 -39.27
C VAL A 641 2.78 42.44 -39.87
N PRO A 642 1.57 42.48 -39.26
CA PRO A 642 0.49 43.29 -39.79
C PRO A 642 0.74 44.81 -39.69
N ILE A 643 1.43 45.28 -38.64
CA ILE A 643 1.85 46.69 -38.54
C ILE A 643 2.82 47.04 -39.66
N GLY A 644 3.84 46.22 -39.88
CA GLY A 644 4.84 46.47 -40.91
C GLY A 644 4.28 46.41 -42.33
N ARG A 645 3.29 45.54 -42.59
CA ARG A 645 2.53 45.58 -43.85
C ARG A 645 1.82 46.91 -44.05
N TRP A 646 1.16 47.43 -43.00
CA TRP A 646 0.50 48.74 -43.05
C TRP A 646 1.51 49.88 -43.30
N VAL A 647 2.67 49.85 -42.63
CA VAL A 647 3.76 50.82 -42.81
C VAL A 647 4.25 50.83 -44.26
N LEU A 648 4.56 49.66 -44.82
CA LEU A 648 5.03 49.54 -46.21
C LEU A 648 4.00 50.10 -47.20
N HIS A 649 2.72 49.76 -47.02
CA HIS A 649 1.66 50.25 -47.87
C HIS A 649 1.51 51.78 -47.80
N GLU A 650 1.47 52.34 -46.58
CA GLU A 650 1.31 53.79 -46.39
C GLU A 650 2.53 54.58 -46.87
N ALA A 651 3.75 54.07 -46.65
CA ALA A 651 4.98 54.68 -47.16
C ALA A 651 5.01 54.69 -48.69
N CYS A 652 4.65 53.57 -49.33
CA CYS A 652 4.60 53.49 -50.78
C CYS A 652 3.52 54.41 -51.39
N ARG A 653 2.34 54.47 -50.75
CA ARG A 653 1.25 55.36 -51.15
C ARG A 653 1.67 56.83 -51.06
N GLN A 654 2.35 57.21 -49.98
CA GLN A 654 2.81 58.59 -49.80
C GLN A 654 3.95 58.95 -50.76
N ALA A 655 4.88 58.03 -51.02
CA ALA A 655 5.95 58.23 -51.98
C ALA A 655 5.42 58.41 -53.41
N ARG A 656 4.41 57.61 -53.83
CA ARG A 656 3.74 57.80 -55.13
C ARG A 656 3.14 59.20 -55.23
N ARG A 657 2.46 59.65 -54.18
CA ARG A 657 1.86 60.99 -54.12
C ARG A 657 2.91 62.08 -54.29
N TRP A 658 4.07 61.95 -53.66
CA TRP A 658 5.17 62.90 -53.84
C TRP A 658 5.72 62.91 -55.27
N LEU A 659 5.82 61.76 -55.93
CA LEU A 659 6.19 61.71 -57.35
C LEU A 659 5.16 62.43 -58.23
N ASP A 660 3.87 62.25 -57.95
CA ASP A 660 2.79 62.92 -58.67
C ASP A 660 2.77 64.45 -58.45
N GLU A 661 3.17 64.88 -57.26
CA GLU A 661 3.32 66.29 -56.89
C GLU A 661 4.65 66.92 -57.38
N GLY A 662 5.53 66.12 -58.01
CA GLY A 662 6.82 66.58 -58.54
C GLY A 662 7.91 66.81 -57.47
N PHE A 663 7.76 66.22 -56.28
CA PHE A 663 8.76 66.30 -55.21
C PHE A 663 9.88 65.28 -55.43
N GLU A 664 11.11 65.77 -55.60
CA GLU A 664 12.31 64.92 -55.72
C GLU A 664 12.81 64.50 -54.33
N PHE A 665 12.39 63.32 -53.86
CA PHE A 665 12.82 62.76 -52.58
C PHE A 665 13.89 61.67 -52.71
N GLY A 666 14.19 61.23 -53.93
CA GLY A 666 15.05 60.07 -54.18
C GLY A 666 14.36 58.77 -53.79
N ARG A 667 14.69 58.21 -52.61
CA ARG A 667 14.12 56.95 -52.10
C ARG A 667 13.33 57.16 -50.81
N VAL A 668 12.26 56.38 -50.62
CA VAL A 668 11.60 56.24 -49.33
C VAL A 668 12.14 55.01 -48.61
N SER A 669 12.70 55.20 -47.43
CA SER A 669 13.31 54.13 -46.65
C SER A 669 12.34 53.64 -45.59
N VAL A 670 12.18 52.31 -45.48
CA VAL A 670 11.25 51.68 -44.53
C VAL A 670 11.98 50.59 -43.76
N ASN A 671 11.92 50.68 -42.43
CA ASN A 671 12.44 49.68 -41.53
C ASN A 671 11.65 48.37 -41.59
N VAL A 672 12.36 47.25 -41.73
CA VAL A 672 11.77 45.91 -41.80
C VAL A 672 12.38 44.99 -40.74
N SER A 673 11.51 44.41 -39.91
CA SER A 673 11.94 43.45 -38.89
C SER A 673 12.27 42.08 -39.49
N ALA A 674 13.15 41.32 -38.82
CA ALA A 674 13.49 39.95 -39.21
C ALA A 674 12.25 39.06 -39.33
N ARG A 675 11.30 39.22 -38.41
CA ARG A 675 10.07 38.42 -38.37
C ARG A 675 9.17 38.65 -39.59
N GLN A 676 9.17 39.86 -40.17
CA GLN A 676 8.46 40.11 -41.42
C GLN A 676 9.11 39.38 -42.59
N CYS A 677 10.43 39.48 -42.75
CA CYS A 677 11.15 38.85 -43.86
C CYS A 677 11.06 37.32 -43.85
N PHE A 678 10.93 36.69 -42.68
CA PHE A 678 10.75 35.23 -42.57
C PHE A 678 9.30 34.74 -42.78
N THR A 679 8.35 35.63 -43.11
CA THR A 679 7.00 35.18 -43.48
C THR A 679 6.99 34.71 -44.94
N ASP A 680 6.37 33.55 -45.19
CA ASP A 680 6.26 32.94 -46.52
C ASP A 680 5.60 33.86 -47.57
N HIS A 681 4.89 34.90 -47.13
CA HIS A 681 4.14 35.81 -47.99
C HIS A 681 4.77 37.20 -48.12
N PHE A 682 5.90 37.51 -47.48
CA PHE A 682 6.48 38.86 -47.49
C PHE A 682 6.72 39.41 -48.90
N LEU A 683 7.36 38.62 -49.75
CA LEU A 683 7.66 39.05 -51.12
C LEU A 683 6.39 39.23 -51.96
N SER A 684 5.39 38.36 -51.77
CA SER A 684 4.08 38.45 -52.43
C SER A 684 3.34 39.71 -51.99
N ASP A 685 3.35 39.99 -50.69
CA ASP A 685 2.73 41.17 -50.08
C ASP A 685 3.37 42.45 -50.60
N LEU A 686 4.71 42.50 -50.64
CA LEU A 686 5.43 43.67 -51.14
C LEU A 686 5.17 43.90 -52.64
N THR A 687 5.13 42.83 -53.43
CA THR A 687 4.78 42.91 -54.86
C THR A 687 3.35 43.45 -55.05
N THR A 688 2.42 43.02 -54.19
CA THR A 688 1.04 43.50 -54.20
C THR A 688 0.98 44.99 -53.85
N ILE A 689 1.67 45.42 -52.79
CA ILE A 689 1.72 46.82 -52.36
C ILE A 689 2.29 47.73 -53.46
N LEU A 690 3.40 47.35 -54.09
CA LEU A 690 4.00 48.14 -55.18
C LEU A 690 3.05 48.22 -56.38
N SER A 691 2.34 47.14 -56.69
CA SER A 691 1.34 47.13 -57.76
C SER A 691 0.13 48.00 -57.44
N GLU A 692 -0.36 47.98 -56.20
CA GLU A 692 -1.54 48.77 -55.76
C GLU A 692 -1.23 50.26 -55.68
N THR A 693 -0.03 50.61 -55.21
CA THR A 693 0.41 52.00 -55.06
C THR A 693 1.03 52.60 -56.32
N ALA A 694 1.36 51.77 -57.31
CA ALA A 694 2.06 52.16 -58.54
C ALA A 694 3.38 52.92 -58.29
N LEU A 695 4.07 52.60 -57.19
CA LEU A 695 5.39 53.13 -56.89
C LEU A 695 6.45 52.35 -57.71
N PRO A 696 7.37 53.01 -58.42
CA PRO A 696 8.55 52.36 -58.98
C PRO A 696 9.38 51.70 -57.88
N ALA A 697 9.77 50.44 -58.06
CA ALA A 697 10.49 49.67 -57.03
C ALA A 697 11.83 50.34 -56.62
N GLU A 698 12.47 51.03 -57.55
CA GLU A 698 13.70 51.81 -57.38
C GLU A 698 13.56 53.03 -56.45
N CYS A 699 12.33 53.47 -56.16
CA CYS A 699 12.04 54.50 -55.17
C CYS A 699 11.85 53.95 -53.76
N LEU A 700 11.84 52.63 -53.55
CA LEU A 700 11.71 52.01 -52.25
C LEU A 700 13.06 51.46 -51.77
N GLN A 701 13.42 51.80 -50.54
CA GLN A 701 14.56 51.22 -49.83
C GLN A 701 14.06 50.49 -48.57
N LEU A 702 14.52 49.27 -48.36
CA LEU A 702 14.25 48.51 -47.14
C LEU A 702 15.47 48.54 -46.23
N GLU A 703 15.26 48.94 -44.98
CA GLU A 703 16.30 49.02 -43.96
C GLU A 703 16.23 47.77 -43.07
N LEU A 704 17.37 47.11 -42.91
CA LEU A 704 17.52 45.86 -42.15
C LEU A 704 18.59 46.04 -41.08
N LEU A 705 18.27 45.70 -39.84
CA LEU A 705 19.26 45.73 -38.75
C LEU A 705 20.50 44.90 -39.07
N GLU A 706 21.68 45.37 -38.67
CA GLU A 706 22.97 44.70 -38.87
C GLU A 706 22.92 43.22 -38.44
N SER A 707 22.42 42.96 -37.24
CA SER A 707 22.32 41.60 -36.68
C SER A 707 21.45 40.65 -37.53
N MET A 708 20.47 41.18 -38.24
CA MET A 708 19.61 40.42 -39.16
C MET A 708 20.33 40.13 -40.47
N ALA A 709 21.02 41.13 -41.02
CA ALA A 709 21.78 40.97 -42.27
C ALA A 709 22.95 39.99 -42.11
N MET A 710 23.66 40.06 -40.97
CA MET A 710 24.88 39.27 -40.71
C MET A 710 24.61 37.83 -40.26
N ASN A 711 23.44 37.53 -39.68
CA ASN A 711 23.09 36.19 -39.19
C ASN A 711 22.37 35.38 -40.26
N THR A 712 22.92 35.40 -41.48
CA THR A 712 22.22 35.01 -42.71
C THR A 712 21.98 33.50 -42.74
N ARG A 713 20.72 33.08 -42.57
CA ARG A 713 20.26 31.78 -43.09
C ARG A 713 20.27 31.83 -44.62
N GLU A 714 20.55 30.72 -45.28
CA GLU A 714 20.59 30.62 -46.76
C GLU A 714 19.32 31.21 -47.42
N GLU A 715 18.17 31.03 -46.76
CA GLU A 715 16.85 31.58 -47.11
C GLU A 715 16.81 33.13 -47.16
N MET A 716 17.44 33.83 -46.19
CA MET A 716 17.46 35.29 -46.16
C MET A 716 18.29 35.86 -47.31
N GLY A 717 19.42 35.23 -47.62
CA GLY A 717 20.25 35.62 -48.75
C GLY A 717 19.53 35.45 -50.09
N ILE A 718 18.68 34.43 -50.23
CA ILE A 718 17.80 34.25 -51.40
C ILE A 718 16.79 35.39 -51.48
N LEU A 719 16.08 35.70 -50.38
CA LEU A 719 15.10 36.78 -50.34
C LEU A 719 15.72 38.13 -50.70
N LEU A 720 16.85 38.50 -50.09
CA LEU A 720 17.51 39.78 -50.36
C LEU A 720 17.95 39.89 -51.82
N ARG A 721 18.45 38.81 -52.42
CA ARG A 721 18.76 38.78 -53.86
C ARG A 721 17.50 38.95 -54.71
N GLU A 722 16.40 38.29 -54.36
CA GLU A 722 15.14 38.47 -55.08
C GLU A 722 14.61 39.90 -55.01
N LEU A 723 14.70 40.54 -53.84
CA LEU A 723 14.33 41.95 -53.66
C LEU A 723 15.20 42.87 -54.53
N ALA A 724 16.52 42.68 -54.51
CA ALA A 724 17.45 43.44 -55.32
C ALA A 724 17.22 43.24 -56.83
N THR A 725 16.92 42.01 -57.29
CA THR A 725 16.61 41.75 -58.71
C THR A 725 15.33 42.43 -59.20
N ARG A 726 14.43 42.79 -58.28
CA ARG A 726 13.21 43.55 -58.56
C ARG A 726 13.42 45.07 -58.53
N GLY A 727 14.66 45.52 -58.32
CA GLY A 727 15.04 46.92 -58.29
C GLY A 727 14.79 47.62 -56.95
N ILE A 728 14.49 46.86 -55.88
CA ILE A 728 14.31 47.42 -54.54
C ILE A 728 15.68 47.61 -53.91
N SER A 729 15.91 48.80 -53.34
CA SER A 729 17.16 49.11 -52.64
C SER A 729 17.17 48.50 -51.24
N LEU A 730 18.36 48.09 -50.79
CA LEU A 730 18.55 47.46 -49.48
C LEU A 730 19.63 48.20 -48.69
N ALA A 731 19.30 48.59 -47.47
CA ALA A 731 20.19 49.26 -46.54
C ALA A 731 20.43 48.41 -45.28
N ILE A 732 21.64 48.48 -44.74
CA ILE A 732 21.94 47.93 -43.41
C ILE A 732 21.87 49.06 -42.39
N ASP A 733 21.05 48.86 -41.36
CA ASP A 733 20.80 49.79 -40.27
C ASP A 733 21.56 49.43 -38.99
N ASP A 734 21.79 50.41 -38.11
CA ASP A 734 22.53 50.29 -36.86
C ASP A 734 23.97 49.72 -36.98
N PHE A 735 24.65 49.97 -38.10
CA PHE A 735 25.94 49.32 -38.39
C PHE A 735 27.06 49.79 -37.44
N GLY A 736 27.77 48.84 -36.85
CA GLY A 736 28.93 49.04 -35.98
C GLY A 736 28.66 48.71 -34.51
N THR A 737 27.39 48.54 -34.13
CA THR A 737 26.98 48.21 -32.75
C THR A 737 27.15 46.71 -32.41
N GLY A 738 27.39 45.86 -33.42
CA GLY A 738 27.60 44.42 -33.30
C GLY A 738 28.99 43.91 -33.73
N TYR A 739 29.20 42.59 -33.63
CA TYR A 739 30.40 41.92 -34.14
C TYR A 739 30.22 41.58 -35.63
N SER A 740 30.46 42.53 -36.53
CA SER A 740 30.34 42.28 -37.98
C SER A 740 31.50 41.41 -38.48
N SER A 741 31.18 40.34 -39.19
CA SER A 741 32.17 39.62 -40.01
C SER A 741 32.18 40.25 -41.41
N LEU A 742 33.21 41.07 -41.68
CA LEU A 742 33.43 41.78 -42.95
C LEU A 742 33.33 40.88 -44.20
N VAL A 743 33.54 39.58 -44.03
CA VAL A 743 33.45 38.58 -45.09
C VAL A 743 32.03 38.49 -45.65
N TYR A 744 31.00 38.58 -44.81
CA TYR A 744 29.60 38.44 -45.24
C TYR A 744 29.05 39.69 -45.90
N LEU A 745 29.50 40.87 -45.48
CA LEU A 745 29.06 42.15 -46.05
C LEU A 745 29.36 42.24 -47.56
N LYS A 746 30.46 41.64 -48.02
CA LYS A 746 30.84 41.62 -49.43
C LYS A 746 29.86 40.86 -50.34
N ASP A 747 29.19 39.83 -49.82
CA ASP A 747 28.36 38.92 -50.60
C ASP A 747 26.86 39.26 -50.50
N LEU A 748 26.49 40.25 -49.68
CA LEU A 748 25.11 40.71 -49.52
C LEU A 748 24.75 41.75 -50.61
N PRO A 749 23.55 41.67 -51.22
CA PRO A 749 23.12 42.60 -52.26
C PRO A 749 22.58 43.91 -51.66
N VAL A 750 23.37 44.54 -50.78
CA VAL A 750 23.03 45.83 -50.16
C VAL A 750 23.72 46.96 -50.90
N ASP A 751 23.11 48.15 -50.89
CA ASP A 751 23.66 49.33 -51.56
C ASP A 751 23.94 50.48 -50.59
N THR A 752 23.34 50.45 -49.39
CA THR A 752 23.48 51.52 -48.38
C THR A 752 23.86 50.93 -47.02
N LEU A 753 24.70 51.66 -46.27
CA LEU A 753 25.12 51.35 -44.92
C LEU A 753 24.88 52.56 -44.01
N LYS A 754 24.05 52.39 -42.99
CA LYS A 754 23.67 53.43 -42.04
C LYS A 754 24.44 53.23 -40.73
N ILE A 755 25.17 54.25 -40.31
CA ILE A 755 25.97 54.26 -39.08
C ILE A 755 25.08 54.76 -37.94
N ASP A 756 25.01 53.99 -36.86
CA ASP A 756 24.20 54.34 -35.69
C ASP A 756 24.64 55.66 -35.04
N GLN A 757 23.67 56.41 -34.53
CA GLN A 757 23.89 57.70 -33.87
C GLN A 757 24.78 57.62 -32.62
N SER A 758 24.91 56.46 -31.96
CA SER A 758 25.73 56.33 -30.75
C SER A 758 27.20 56.67 -30.98
N PHE A 759 27.70 56.48 -32.21
CA PHE A 759 29.07 56.84 -32.60
C PHE A 759 29.31 58.36 -32.74
N LEU A 760 28.26 59.19 -32.71
CA LEU A 760 28.38 60.66 -32.75
C LEU A 760 28.24 61.34 -31.39
N ALA A 761 27.90 60.61 -30.32
CA ALA A 761 27.61 61.19 -29.01
C ALA A 761 28.81 61.99 -28.42
N ASP A 762 30.05 61.51 -28.63
CA ASP A 762 31.29 62.10 -28.12
C ASP A 762 32.20 62.69 -29.22
N CYS A 763 31.63 63.01 -30.39
CA CYS A 763 32.38 63.41 -31.59
C CYS A 763 33.13 64.74 -31.42
N GLY A 764 34.42 64.78 -31.79
CA GLY A 764 35.25 65.99 -31.80
C GLY A 764 36.31 66.11 -30.68
N SER A 765 36.62 65.00 -30.00
CA SER A 765 37.65 64.93 -28.96
C SER A 765 38.84 64.03 -29.30
N GLY A 766 38.87 63.40 -30.48
CA GLY A 766 39.85 62.36 -30.82
C GLY A 766 39.56 61.04 -30.10
N SER A 767 38.27 60.74 -29.90
CA SER A 767 37.78 59.55 -29.22
C SER A 767 37.95 58.30 -30.07
N THR A 768 37.80 57.13 -29.44
CA THR A 768 37.77 55.85 -30.15
C THR A 768 36.64 55.81 -31.19
N ASP A 769 35.51 56.49 -30.94
CA ASP A 769 34.35 56.52 -31.84
C ASP A 769 34.66 57.29 -33.13
N ASP A 770 35.43 58.38 -33.07
CA ASP A 770 35.89 59.10 -34.27
C ASP A 770 36.71 58.18 -35.19
N ALA A 771 37.51 57.27 -34.62
CA ALA A 771 38.29 56.29 -35.38
C ALA A 771 37.40 55.19 -36.00
N ILE A 772 36.35 54.76 -35.30
CA ILE A 772 35.38 53.79 -35.79
C ILE A 772 34.60 54.37 -36.97
N VAL A 773 34.05 55.58 -36.85
CA VAL A 773 33.32 56.23 -37.95
C VAL A 773 34.21 56.40 -39.19
N ARG A 774 35.47 56.83 -39.03
CA ARG A 774 36.44 56.91 -40.14
C ARG A 774 36.66 55.55 -40.82
N ALA A 775 36.79 54.49 -40.03
CA ALA A 775 36.97 53.14 -40.56
C ALA A 775 35.73 52.64 -41.33
N ILE A 776 34.52 52.86 -40.79
CA ILE A 776 33.27 52.45 -41.43
C ILE A 776 33.04 53.21 -42.75
N VAL A 777 33.25 54.52 -42.77
CA VAL A 777 33.12 55.34 -43.99
C VAL A 777 34.13 54.89 -45.06
N ALA A 778 35.39 54.65 -44.68
CA ALA A 778 36.41 54.16 -45.61
C ALA A 778 36.06 52.77 -46.17
N MET A 779 35.51 51.89 -45.33
CA MET A 779 35.07 50.56 -45.72
C MET A 779 33.87 50.58 -46.67
N GLY A 780 32.82 51.36 -46.36
CA GLY A 780 31.64 51.47 -47.22
C GLY A 780 32.03 51.94 -48.63
N ARG A 781 32.91 52.94 -48.71
CA ARG A 781 33.51 53.39 -49.99
C ARG A 781 34.27 52.29 -50.72
N ALA A 782 35.10 51.52 -50.02
CA ALA A 782 35.87 50.43 -50.62
C ALA A 782 34.98 49.31 -51.17
N LEU A 783 33.80 49.11 -50.59
CA LEU A 783 32.80 48.13 -51.04
C LEU A 783 31.80 48.71 -52.06
N GLY A 784 31.88 50.01 -52.38
CA GLY A 784 30.95 50.67 -53.29
C GLY A 784 29.56 50.90 -52.70
N LEU A 785 29.45 50.97 -51.38
CA LEU A 785 28.21 51.23 -50.65
C LEU A 785 28.07 52.73 -50.33
N ASP A 786 26.85 53.25 -50.45
CA ASP A 786 26.50 54.56 -49.91
C ASP A 786 26.53 54.50 -48.38
N VAL A 787 27.01 55.56 -47.73
CA VAL A 787 27.16 55.60 -46.27
C VAL A 787 26.36 56.77 -45.75
N VAL A 788 25.40 56.47 -44.86
CA VAL A 788 24.53 57.43 -44.20
C VAL A 788 24.93 57.50 -42.74
N MET A 789 25.18 58.70 -42.24
CA MET A 789 25.37 58.91 -40.80
C MET A 789 24.07 59.38 -40.16
N GLU A 790 23.61 58.68 -39.14
CA GLU A 790 22.42 59.03 -38.37
C GLU A 790 22.73 59.92 -37.16
N GLY A 791 21.71 60.63 -36.66
CA GLY A 791 21.84 61.42 -35.43
C GLY A 791 22.74 62.64 -35.54
N VAL A 792 22.86 63.25 -36.73
CA VAL A 792 23.62 64.51 -36.88
C VAL A 792 22.84 65.66 -36.21
N GLU A 793 23.34 66.14 -35.08
CA GLU A 793 22.67 67.18 -34.27
C GLU A 793 23.39 68.52 -34.27
N THR A 794 24.71 68.53 -34.52
CA THR A 794 25.55 69.74 -34.41
C THR A 794 26.36 70.02 -35.67
N ALA A 795 26.65 71.30 -35.93
CA ALA A 795 27.50 71.71 -37.06
C ALA A 795 28.93 71.12 -36.99
N LYS A 796 29.44 70.83 -35.78
CA LYS A 796 30.74 70.18 -35.61
C LYS A 796 30.75 68.74 -36.14
N GLN A 797 29.71 67.97 -35.83
CA GLN A 797 29.53 66.61 -36.37
C GLN A 797 29.42 66.66 -37.90
N LEU A 798 28.67 67.62 -38.44
CA LEU A 798 28.56 67.82 -39.89
C LEU A 798 29.93 68.06 -40.55
N ALA A 799 30.72 69.00 -40.02
CA ALA A 799 32.05 69.31 -40.54
C ALA A 799 32.99 68.10 -40.49
N PHE A 800 32.95 67.31 -39.41
CA PHE A 800 33.71 66.06 -39.30
C PHE A 800 33.30 65.05 -40.37
N LEU A 801 32.00 64.86 -40.60
CA LEU A 801 31.48 63.93 -41.61
C LEU A 801 31.87 64.35 -43.03
N GLN A 802 31.90 65.65 -43.33
CA GLN A 802 32.39 66.18 -44.60
C GLN A 802 33.90 65.95 -44.77
N GLU A 803 34.69 66.15 -43.70
CA GLU A 803 36.14 65.93 -43.72
C GLU A 803 36.50 64.47 -44.06
N ILE A 804 35.81 63.51 -43.44
CA ILE A 804 36.04 62.08 -43.68
C ILE A 804 35.39 61.60 -45.00
N GLY A 805 34.54 62.44 -45.59
CA GLY A 805 33.84 62.17 -46.84
C GLY A 805 32.66 61.20 -46.67
N CYS A 806 31.90 61.29 -45.59
CA CYS A 806 30.61 60.61 -45.54
C CYS A 806 29.70 61.07 -46.70
N HIS A 807 28.95 60.16 -47.31
CA HIS A 807 28.13 60.49 -48.49
C HIS A 807 26.86 61.24 -48.08
N GLN A 808 26.16 60.72 -47.07
CA GLN A 808 24.83 61.18 -46.68
C GLN A 808 24.74 61.39 -45.17
N GLY A 809 23.83 62.27 -44.74
CA GLY A 809 23.58 62.52 -43.32
C GLY A 809 22.11 62.74 -43.02
N GLN A 810 21.70 62.28 -41.83
CA GLN A 810 20.36 62.41 -41.29
C GLN A 810 20.43 62.79 -39.82
N GLY A 811 19.56 63.71 -39.37
CA GLY A 811 19.54 64.11 -37.97
C GLY A 811 18.83 65.44 -37.73
N PHE A 812 18.74 65.82 -36.45
CA PHE A 812 17.99 66.99 -35.99
C PHE A 812 18.60 68.33 -36.41
N LEU A 813 19.88 68.35 -36.79
CA LEU A 813 20.51 69.53 -37.38
C LEU A 813 19.77 69.97 -38.65
N PHE A 814 19.38 69.01 -39.48
CA PHE A 814 18.72 69.27 -40.75
C PHE A 814 17.20 69.42 -40.59
N ALA A 815 16.56 68.35 -40.10
CA ALA A 815 15.12 68.29 -39.89
C ALA A 815 14.76 67.19 -38.90
N ARG A 816 13.76 67.46 -38.07
CA ARG A 816 13.14 66.44 -37.21
C ARG A 816 12.14 65.60 -38.02
N PRO A 817 11.85 64.36 -37.62
CA PRO A 817 10.75 63.59 -38.19
C PRO A 817 9.45 64.39 -38.13
N GLN A 818 8.75 64.49 -39.25
CA GLN A 818 7.55 65.34 -39.37
C GLN A 818 6.48 64.72 -40.29
N PRO A 819 5.22 65.16 -40.19
CA PRO A 819 4.17 64.74 -41.11
C PRO A 819 4.48 65.07 -42.59
N ALA A 820 3.90 64.29 -43.51
CA ALA A 820 4.22 64.37 -44.95
C ALA A 820 3.95 65.74 -45.59
N ASP A 821 2.93 66.45 -45.13
CA ASP A 821 2.55 67.79 -45.59
C ASP A 821 3.57 68.87 -45.22
N GLN A 822 4.29 68.67 -44.12
CA GLN A 822 5.33 69.60 -43.66
C GLN A 822 6.66 69.40 -44.39
N LEU A 823 6.91 68.19 -44.91
CA LEU A 823 8.14 67.86 -45.64
C LEU A 823 8.26 68.61 -46.97
N VAL A 824 7.18 68.69 -47.75
CA VAL A 824 7.15 69.38 -49.06
C VAL A 824 7.44 70.88 -48.92
N GLY A 825 7.18 71.46 -47.74
CA GLY A 825 7.50 72.85 -47.41
C GLY A 825 8.97 73.12 -47.05
N ILE A 826 9.77 72.08 -46.76
CA ILE A 826 11.21 72.22 -46.50
C ILE A 826 11.94 72.30 -47.84
N SER A 827 12.11 73.53 -48.32
CA SER A 827 13.02 73.82 -49.42
C SER A 827 14.44 73.37 -49.06
N SER A 828 15.15 72.82 -50.04
CA SER A 828 16.60 72.49 -50.03
C SER A 828 17.52 73.63 -49.53
N ARG A 829 16.98 74.84 -49.30
CA ARG A 829 17.67 76.01 -48.76
C ARG A 829 18.30 75.79 -47.37
N ARG A 830 17.64 75.10 -46.44
CA ARG A 830 18.16 75.03 -45.05
C ARG A 830 19.43 74.18 -44.92
N ALA A 831 19.52 73.07 -45.66
CA ALA A 831 20.74 72.27 -45.73
C ALA A 831 21.82 72.97 -46.56
N ALA A 832 21.44 73.62 -47.68
CA ALA A 832 22.38 74.40 -48.49
C ALA A 832 22.98 75.61 -47.75
N GLU A 833 22.23 76.25 -46.84
CA GLU A 833 22.72 77.33 -45.97
C GLU A 833 23.72 76.80 -44.92
N LEU A 834 23.43 75.66 -44.29
CA LEU A 834 24.31 75.03 -43.30
C LEU A 834 25.59 74.41 -43.90
N LEU A 835 25.56 74.02 -45.18
CA LEU A 835 26.71 73.47 -45.91
C LEU A 835 27.55 74.55 -46.61
N ALA A 836 27.06 75.80 -46.67
CA ALA A 836 27.76 76.94 -47.26
C ALA A 836 28.53 77.80 -46.24
N GLU A 837 28.23 77.65 -44.94
CA GLU A 837 29.05 78.14 -43.81
C GLU A 837 30.19 77.17 -43.47
#